data_AF-A0A8B9DDC4-F1
#
_entry.id   AF-A0A8B9DDC4-F1
#
_cell.length_a   1.000
_cell.length_b   1.000
_cell.length_c   1.000
_cell.angle_alpha   90.00
_cell.angle_beta   90.00
_cell.angle_gamma   90.00
#
_symmetry.space_group_name_H-M   'P 1'
#
loop_
_entity.id
_entity.type
_entity.pdbx_description
1 polymer ?
#
loop_
_entity_poly.entity_id
_entity_poly.type
_entity_poly.pdbx_seq_one_letter_code
_entity_poly.pdbx_strand_id
1 'polypeptide(L)'
;MLAHVLLLCGLSTVVIPQDVTNQAQMFLAEFNVRAEDISYESSLASWNYNTNITEETATKMVSAPFYGIIMAIISIIMHYYGYYFAQSVFLMGYLTSNFTIYSTGTVCKTTEPFDCMVLEPGLDSIMANSIDYHERLWAWEAWRADVGRMMRPLYEEYVELKNEAAKLNSYADYGDYWRANYEADYPEEYKYSRDQLVQDVEKTFEQIKPLYQQLHAYVRHRLEQAYGSQFISSTGCLPAHLLGDMWGRFWTNLYSLTVPYPAKPNIDVTDAMVQKNWDAMKIFKAAEAFFSSIGLYNMTEGFWKNSMLTEPTDNRKVVCHPTAWDMGKDDYRIKMCTKVTMDDFLTVHHEMGHIEYDMAYSVQPFLLRDGANEGFHEAVGEIMSLSAATPQHLKSLDLLEPTFQEDEETEINFLLKQALTIVGTMPFTYMLEKWRWMVFRGEITKQEWMKRWWEMKRDIVGVVEPVPHDETYCDPAALFHVANDYSFIRYYTRTIYQFQFHEALCKAANHAGPLHTCDITNSTAAEHSKALENLTGEKYMNATPLLHYFEPLFNWLQKNNSGRYSGWNTDWTPYSENAIKVRISLKAALGNEAYEWDKSELFLFKSSIAYAMRKYFAQEKLQNVDFQATDIHVGEETQRVSFYITVSMPGNVSDIVPKADVENAIRMSRGRISEAFRLDDNTLEFVGILPTLAAPYEPPVTIWLIIFGVVISLVVIGVIVLIISGQRDRKKEAESNCEVNPYDDDGKSNKGFELSEETQTSF
;
A
#
# COMPACT_ATOMS: atom_id res chain seq x y z
N MET A 1 86.80 -8.08 -17.00
CA MET A 1 86.26 -7.57 -15.71
C MET A 1 86.01 -6.06 -15.67
N LEU A 2 85.82 -5.37 -16.81
CA LEU A 2 85.40 -3.95 -16.83
C LEU A 2 84.34 -3.61 -17.90
N ALA A 3 83.76 -4.62 -18.55
CA ALA A 3 82.73 -4.45 -19.58
C ALA A 3 81.34 -4.99 -19.15
N HIS A 4 81.20 -5.44 -17.90
CA HIS A 4 79.91 -5.93 -17.34
C HIS A 4 79.39 -5.05 -16.19
N VAL A 5 80.12 -3.99 -15.83
CA VAL A 5 79.67 -3.02 -14.80
C VAL A 5 79.01 -1.79 -15.42
N LEU A 6 79.23 -1.51 -16.71
CA LEU A 6 78.63 -0.36 -17.42
C LEU A 6 77.26 -0.64 -18.05
N LEU A 7 76.81 -1.91 -18.10
CA LEU A 7 75.47 -2.25 -18.59
C LEU A 7 74.39 -2.29 -17.51
N LEU A 8 74.76 -2.04 -16.24
CA LEU A 8 73.85 -1.96 -15.10
C LEU A 8 73.46 -0.51 -14.72
N CYS A 9 73.94 0.51 -15.46
CA CYS A 9 73.58 1.91 -15.24
C CYS A 9 72.65 2.51 -16.31
N GLY A 10 72.05 1.69 -17.17
CA GLY A 10 71.25 2.16 -18.31
C GLY A 10 69.73 2.00 -18.21
N LEU A 11 69.21 1.48 -17.09
CA LEU A 11 67.77 1.24 -16.88
C LEU A 11 67.35 1.59 -15.45
N SER A 12 67.82 2.72 -14.94
CA SER A 12 66.95 3.51 -14.07
C SER A 12 65.98 4.24 -15.01
N THR A 13 64.93 3.54 -15.47
CA THR A 13 63.70 4.24 -15.80
C THR A 13 63.37 5.02 -14.54
N VAL A 14 63.59 6.33 -14.60
CA VAL A 14 62.93 7.25 -13.71
C VAL A 14 61.46 6.98 -13.98
N VAL A 15 60.85 6.12 -13.16
CA VAL A 15 59.40 6.13 -12.99
C VAL A 15 59.19 7.47 -12.32
N ILE A 16 59.06 8.51 -13.16
CA ILE A 16 58.52 9.79 -12.71
C ILE A 16 57.15 9.37 -12.17
N PRO A 17 56.85 9.59 -10.89
CA PRO A 17 55.48 9.44 -10.43
C PRO A 17 54.67 10.41 -11.28
N GLN A 18 53.98 9.90 -12.30
CA GLN A 18 52.96 10.68 -12.98
C GLN A 18 51.95 11.00 -11.90
N ASP A 19 51.75 12.29 -11.67
CA ASP A 19 50.81 12.75 -10.68
C ASP A 19 49.40 12.31 -11.10
N VAL A 20 48.93 11.24 -10.48
CA VAL A 20 47.63 10.61 -10.74
C VAL A 20 46.50 11.65 -10.64
N THR A 21 46.68 12.67 -9.81
CA THR A 21 45.76 13.81 -9.66
C THR A 21 45.66 14.61 -10.95
N ASN A 22 46.81 14.97 -11.55
CA ASN A 22 46.85 15.72 -12.80
C ASN A 22 46.27 14.90 -13.97
N GLN A 23 46.52 13.59 -14.00
CA GLN A 23 45.91 12.71 -15.01
C GLN A 23 44.40 12.61 -14.85
N ALA A 24 43.90 12.49 -13.61
CA ALA A 24 42.46 12.49 -13.32
C ALA A 24 41.80 13.82 -13.72
N GLN A 25 42.47 14.96 -13.46
CA GLN A 25 41.97 16.28 -13.90
C GLN A 25 41.89 16.38 -15.43
N MET A 26 42.92 15.91 -16.15
CA MET A 26 42.88 15.88 -17.62
C MET A 26 41.77 14.97 -18.15
N PHE A 27 41.60 13.80 -17.54
CA PHE A 27 40.51 12.86 -17.88
C PHE A 27 39.14 13.50 -17.66
N LEU A 28 38.92 14.13 -16.50
CA LEU A 28 37.64 14.77 -16.17
C LEU A 28 37.33 15.95 -17.11
N ALA A 29 38.35 16.71 -17.53
CA ALA A 29 38.18 17.77 -18.52
C ALA A 29 37.71 17.22 -19.88
N GLU A 30 38.29 16.12 -20.35
CA GLU A 30 37.87 15.45 -21.58
C GLU A 30 36.48 14.80 -21.43
N PHE A 31 36.23 14.17 -20.29
CA PHE A 31 34.94 13.56 -19.96
C PHE A 31 33.82 14.60 -20.01
N ASN A 32 33.98 15.75 -19.35
CA ASN A 32 32.95 16.79 -19.28
C ASN A 32 32.49 17.23 -20.68
N VAL A 33 33.42 17.49 -21.59
CA VAL A 33 33.10 17.93 -22.96
C VAL A 33 32.29 16.86 -23.70
N ARG A 34 32.73 15.59 -23.64
CA ARG A 34 32.05 14.51 -24.36
C ARG A 34 30.70 14.17 -23.72
N ALA A 35 30.64 14.09 -22.40
CA ALA A 35 29.45 13.73 -21.65
C ALA A 35 28.32 14.73 -21.88
N GLU A 36 28.63 16.03 -21.92
CA GLU A 36 27.64 17.08 -22.19
C GLU A 36 27.04 16.96 -23.61
N ASP A 37 27.85 16.67 -24.63
CA ASP A 37 27.37 16.43 -25.99
C ASP A 37 26.44 15.21 -26.06
N ILE A 38 26.88 14.08 -25.49
CA ILE A 38 26.15 12.82 -25.51
C ILE A 38 24.84 12.92 -24.71
N SER A 39 24.89 13.54 -23.53
CA SER A 39 23.72 13.75 -22.68
C SER A 39 22.69 14.62 -23.38
N TYR A 40 23.11 15.71 -24.02
CA TYR A 40 22.21 16.60 -24.76
C TYR A 40 21.47 15.86 -25.89
N GLU A 41 22.16 15.03 -26.68
CA GLU A 41 21.52 14.23 -27.72
C GLU A 41 20.52 13.21 -27.14
N SER A 42 20.85 12.60 -26.00
CA SER A 42 19.97 11.67 -25.30
C SER A 42 18.73 12.36 -24.73
N SER A 43 18.91 13.50 -24.05
CA SER A 43 17.82 14.33 -23.54
C SER A 43 16.91 14.79 -24.67
N LEU A 44 17.47 15.18 -25.82
CA LEU A 44 16.68 15.58 -26.99
C LEU A 44 15.86 14.42 -27.57
N ALA A 45 16.42 13.21 -27.63
CA ALA A 45 15.70 12.03 -28.08
C ALA A 45 14.55 11.67 -27.12
N SER A 46 14.80 11.74 -25.81
CA SER A 46 13.78 11.53 -24.77
C SER A 46 12.68 12.60 -24.79
N TRP A 47 13.06 13.87 -24.95
CA TRP A 47 12.12 14.99 -25.10
C TRP A 47 11.20 14.77 -26.30
N ASN A 48 11.75 14.38 -27.45
CA ASN A 48 10.97 14.12 -28.66
C ASN A 48 9.97 12.98 -28.48
N TYR A 49 10.33 11.92 -27.74
CA TYR A 49 9.39 10.86 -27.39
C TYR A 49 8.28 11.35 -26.46
N ASN A 50 8.64 12.04 -25.38
CA ASN A 50 7.69 12.52 -24.38
C ASN A 50 6.72 13.58 -24.91
N THR A 51 7.12 14.33 -25.94
CA THR A 51 6.29 15.36 -26.60
C THR A 51 5.69 14.91 -27.93
N ASN A 52 5.98 13.68 -28.39
CA ASN A 52 5.39 13.06 -29.56
C ASN A 52 5.61 11.53 -29.54
N ILE A 53 4.70 10.80 -28.90
CA ILE A 53 4.82 9.35 -28.69
C ILE A 53 4.50 8.60 -29.99
N THR A 54 5.52 8.00 -30.59
CA THR A 54 5.45 7.15 -31.78
C THR A 54 6.46 6.00 -31.66
N GLU A 55 6.31 4.95 -32.47
CA GLU A 55 7.29 3.86 -32.53
C GLU A 55 8.67 4.36 -33.00
N GLU A 56 8.70 5.35 -33.89
CA GLU A 56 9.95 5.96 -34.38
C GLU A 56 10.67 6.74 -33.27
N THR A 57 9.94 7.59 -32.52
CA THR A 57 10.53 8.36 -31.42
C THR A 57 10.96 7.46 -30.26
N ALA A 58 10.21 6.39 -29.98
CA ALA A 58 10.61 5.37 -29.00
C ALA A 58 11.92 4.68 -29.41
N THR A 59 12.04 4.28 -30.68
CA THR A 59 13.26 3.66 -31.22
C THR A 59 14.46 4.62 -31.16
N LYS A 60 14.26 5.90 -31.50
CA LYS A 60 15.30 6.94 -31.41
C LYS A 60 15.75 7.20 -29.97
N MET A 61 14.83 7.20 -29.01
CA MET A 61 15.15 7.34 -27.60
C MET A 61 16.01 6.17 -27.11
N VAL A 62 15.64 4.92 -27.42
CA VAL A 62 16.39 3.73 -27.01
C VAL A 62 17.75 3.61 -27.70
N SER A 63 17.87 4.10 -28.94
CA SER A 63 19.13 4.07 -29.72
C SER A 63 20.05 5.27 -29.46
N ALA A 64 19.68 6.18 -28.56
CA ALA A 64 20.47 7.37 -28.28
C ALA A 64 21.87 7.01 -27.68
N PRO A 65 22.92 7.78 -28.03
CA PRO A 65 24.32 7.40 -27.77
C PRO A 65 24.69 7.31 -26.29
N PHE A 66 23.98 7.96 -25.37
CA PHE A 66 24.23 7.82 -23.92
C PHE A 66 24.00 6.38 -23.45
N TYR A 67 22.89 5.77 -23.87
CA TYR A 67 22.63 4.35 -23.64
C TYR A 67 23.65 3.48 -24.36
N GLY A 68 24.05 3.83 -25.60
CA GLY A 68 25.08 3.11 -26.34
C GLY A 68 26.47 3.13 -25.68
N ILE A 69 26.86 4.25 -25.06
CA ILE A 69 28.16 4.43 -24.39
C ILE A 69 28.17 3.83 -23.00
N ILE A 70 27.08 3.97 -22.23
CA ILE A 70 26.90 3.20 -21.00
C ILE A 70 26.93 1.71 -21.32
N MET A 71 26.20 1.24 -22.33
CA MET A 71 26.22 -0.16 -22.75
C MET A 71 27.58 -0.59 -23.30
N ALA A 72 28.37 0.30 -23.91
CA ALA A 72 29.73 0.00 -24.36
C ALA A 72 30.76 -0.02 -23.22
N ILE A 73 30.69 0.91 -22.27
CA ILE A 73 31.50 0.91 -21.04
C ILE A 73 31.15 -0.32 -20.20
N ILE A 74 29.86 -0.59 -20.03
CA ILE A 74 29.34 -1.82 -19.45
C ILE A 74 29.83 -3.03 -20.24
N SER A 75 29.77 -3.06 -21.57
CA SER A 75 30.23 -4.19 -22.39
C SER A 75 31.75 -4.40 -22.32
N ILE A 76 32.54 -3.33 -22.14
CA ILE A 76 34.00 -3.38 -21.91
C ILE A 76 34.32 -3.91 -20.51
N ILE A 77 33.57 -3.49 -19.48
CA ILE A 77 33.65 -4.04 -18.11
C ILE A 77 33.12 -5.49 -18.08
N MET A 78 32.10 -5.82 -18.87
CA MET A 78 31.37 -7.10 -18.90
C MET A 78 31.94 -8.11 -19.89
N HIS A 79 32.88 -7.75 -20.78
CA HIS A 79 33.62 -8.73 -21.59
C HIS A 79 34.44 -9.70 -20.72
N TYR A 80 34.63 -9.37 -19.45
CA TYR A 80 35.22 -10.26 -18.43
C TYR A 80 34.20 -11.24 -17.80
N TYR A 81 32.89 -11.03 -17.94
CA TYR A 81 31.83 -11.80 -17.24
C TYR A 81 30.51 -11.87 -18.03
N GLY A 82 30.45 -12.66 -19.10
CA GLY A 82 29.28 -12.78 -20.02
C GLY A 82 27.93 -13.19 -19.42
N TYR A 83 27.84 -13.44 -18.10
CA TYR A 83 26.60 -13.70 -17.36
C TYR A 83 25.73 -12.43 -17.20
N TYR A 84 26.35 -11.24 -17.10
CA TYR A 84 25.65 -10.00 -16.75
C TYR A 84 24.85 -9.35 -17.89
N PHE A 85 25.17 -9.67 -19.16
CA PHE A 85 24.46 -9.11 -20.32
C PHE A 85 23.00 -9.60 -20.41
N ALA A 86 22.74 -10.87 -20.09
CA ALA A 86 21.38 -11.42 -20.10
C ALA A 86 20.50 -10.78 -19.01
N GLN A 87 21.06 -10.57 -17.82
CA GLN A 87 20.37 -9.91 -16.70
C GLN A 87 20.07 -8.44 -16.97
N SER A 88 20.97 -7.69 -17.63
CA SER A 88 20.71 -6.28 -17.98
C SER A 88 19.63 -6.14 -19.05
N VAL A 89 19.59 -7.03 -20.05
CA VAL A 89 18.53 -7.06 -21.07
C VAL A 89 17.19 -7.41 -20.42
N PHE A 90 17.19 -8.36 -19.48
CA PHE A 90 15.99 -8.72 -18.74
C PHE A 90 15.49 -7.57 -17.85
N LEU A 91 16.37 -6.88 -17.13
CA LEU A 91 16.02 -5.73 -16.30
C LEU A 91 15.42 -4.59 -17.13
N MET A 92 15.97 -4.33 -18.32
CA MET A 92 15.42 -3.33 -19.24
C MET A 92 14.05 -3.77 -19.80
N GLY A 93 13.90 -5.07 -20.08
CA GLY A 93 12.61 -5.68 -20.43
C GLY A 93 11.56 -5.50 -19.33
N TYR A 94 11.93 -5.76 -18.07
CA TYR A 94 11.10 -5.54 -16.90
C TYR A 94 10.63 -4.08 -16.79
N LEU A 95 11.55 -3.11 -16.81
CA LEU A 95 11.21 -1.69 -16.66
C LEU A 95 10.26 -1.24 -17.77
N THR A 96 10.51 -1.68 -18.99
CA THR A 96 9.65 -1.37 -20.14
C THR A 96 8.27 -2.02 -19.99
N SER A 97 8.20 -3.29 -19.59
CA SER A 97 6.93 -4.01 -19.38
C SER A 97 6.11 -3.41 -18.25
N ASN A 98 6.70 -3.09 -17.09
CA ASN A 98 5.96 -2.49 -15.98
C ASN A 98 5.48 -1.08 -16.30
N PHE A 99 6.31 -0.24 -16.93
CA PHE A 99 5.88 1.07 -17.42
C PHE A 99 4.70 0.93 -18.39
N THR A 100 4.76 -0.04 -19.31
CA THR A 100 3.68 -0.30 -20.28
C THR A 100 2.41 -0.77 -19.57
N ILE A 101 2.50 -1.76 -18.69
CA ILE A 101 1.35 -2.28 -17.92
C ILE A 101 0.71 -1.17 -17.08
N TYR A 102 1.51 -0.31 -16.45
CA TYR A 102 0.99 0.84 -15.69
C TYR A 102 0.30 1.87 -16.60
N SER A 103 0.93 2.26 -17.69
CA SER A 103 0.47 3.38 -18.53
C SER A 103 -0.68 2.99 -19.47
N THR A 104 -0.77 1.72 -19.88
CA THR A 104 -1.79 1.23 -20.82
C THR A 104 -2.78 0.26 -20.19
N GLY A 105 -2.65 -0.03 -18.89
CA GLY A 105 -3.58 -0.90 -18.16
C GLY A 105 -4.99 -0.33 -18.20
N THR A 106 -5.97 -1.19 -18.49
CA THR A 106 -7.39 -0.83 -18.57
C THR A 106 -8.20 -1.69 -17.63
N VAL A 107 -9.19 -1.07 -17.00
CA VAL A 107 -10.18 -1.72 -16.14
C VAL A 107 -11.55 -1.57 -16.76
N CYS A 108 -12.31 -2.66 -16.87
CA CYS A 108 -13.64 -2.64 -17.50
C CYS A 108 -14.75 -2.86 -16.47
N LYS A 109 -15.91 -2.21 -16.67
CA LYS A 109 -17.09 -2.48 -15.84
C LYS A 109 -17.61 -3.89 -16.11
N THR A 110 -17.98 -4.61 -15.07
CA THR A 110 -18.51 -5.98 -15.17
C THR A 110 -19.87 -6.03 -15.88
N THR A 111 -20.71 -5.01 -15.70
CA THR A 111 -22.02 -4.89 -16.36
C THR A 111 -21.90 -4.47 -17.83
N GLU A 112 -20.82 -3.79 -18.19
CA GLU A 112 -20.57 -3.24 -19.52
C GLU A 112 -19.11 -3.55 -19.91
N PRO A 113 -18.80 -4.80 -20.34
CA PRO A 113 -17.43 -5.26 -20.52
C PRO A 113 -16.66 -4.55 -21.66
N PHE A 114 -17.32 -3.68 -22.42
CA PHE A 114 -16.70 -2.82 -23.44
C PHE A 114 -16.46 -1.39 -22.93
N ASP A 115 -16.98 -1.02 -21.76
CA ASP A 115 -16.69 0.25 -21.07
C ASP A 115 -15.43 0.06 -20.21
N CYS A 116 -14.28 0.29 -20.83
CA CYS A 116 -12.97 0.15 -20.21
C CYS A 116 -12.32 1.52 -20.01
N MET A 117 -11.76 1.74 -18.83
CA MET A 117 -11.11 2.98 -18.42
C MET A 117 -9.63 2.72 -18.16
N VAL A 118 -8.78 3.64 -18.62
CA VAL A 118 -7.37 3.71 -18.17
C VAL A 118 -7.28 4.42 -16.82
N LEU A 119 -6.12 4.38 -16.18
CA LEU A 119 -5.89 5.15 -14.95
C LEU A 119 -6.05 6.65 -15.21
N GLU A 120 -5.38 7.18 -16.24
CA GLU A 120 -5.40 8.61 -16.61
C GLU A 120 -5.63 8.78 -18.13
N PRO A 121 -6.67 9.50 -18.58
CA PRO A 121 -7.83 9.97 -17.81
C PRO A 121 -8.88 8.87 -17.65
N GLY A 122 -9.49 8.76 -16.47
CA GLY A 122 -10.58 7.82 -16.21
C GLY A 122 -10.75 7.54 -14.73
N LEU A 123 -10.03 6.52 -14.24
CA LEU A 123 -10.11 6.09 -12.84
C LEU A 123 -9.62 7.18 -11.88
N ASP A 124 -8.63 7.98 -12.27
CA ASP A 124 -8.16 9.16 -11.53
C ASP A 124 -9.31 10.15 -11.23
N SER A 125 -10.14 10.45 -12.23
CA SER A 125 -11.30 11.34 -12.09
C SER A 125 -12.36 10.78 -11.15
N ILE A 126 -12.64 9.47 -11.23
CA ILE A 126 -13.56 8.81 -10.29
C ILE A 126 -13.03 8.91 -8.86
N MET A 127 -11.76 8.57 -8.66
CA MET A 127 -11.12 8.60 -7.35
C MET A 127 -10.94 10.02 -6.81
N ALA A 128 -10.89 11.04 -7.66
CA ALA A 128 -10.83 12.45 -7.26
C ALA A 128 -12.22 13.01 -6.90
N ASN A 129 -13.25 12.72 -7.71
CA ASN A 129 -14.51 13.47 -7.69
C ASN A 129 -15.71 12.71 -7.14
N SER A 130 -15.74 11.38 -7.25
CA SER A 130 -16.90 10.60 -6.82
C SER A 130 -17.04 10.60 -5.30
N ILE A 131 -18.28 10.75 -4.84
CA ILE A 131 -18.69 10.58 -3.43
C ILE A 131 -19.46 9.26 -3.22
N ASP A 132 -19.60 8.43 -4.25
CA ASP A 132 -20.23 7.12 -4.14
C ASP A 132 -19.22 6.10 -3.59
N TYR A 133 -19.55 5.48 -2.45
CA TYR A 133 -18.69 4.50 -1.80
C TYR A 133 -18.36 3.31 -2.72
N HIS A 134 -19.37 2.77 -3.40
CA HIS A 134 -19.26 1.53 -4.17
C HIS A 134 -18.57 1.77 -5.51
N GLU A 135 -18.78 2.92 -6.15
CA GLU A 135 -18.06 3.31 -7.37
C GLU A 135 -16.56 3.45 -7.11
N ARG A 136 -16.18 4.12 -6.01
CA ARG A 136 -14.78 4.26 -5.61
C ARG A 136 -14.15 2.91 -5.24
N LEU A 137 -14.90 2.05 -4.54
CA LEU A 137 -14.43 0.71 -4.20
C LEU A 137 -14.18 -0.15 -5.45
N TRP A 138 -15.09 -0.09 -6.43
CA TRP A 138 -14.89 -0.76 -7.72
C TRP A 138 -13.62 -0.29 -8.41
N ALA A 139 -13.45 1.03 -8.59
CA ALA A 139 -12.28 1.58 -9.27
C ALA A 139 -10.98 1.23 -8.56
N TRP A 140 -10.98 1.30 -7.22
CA TRP A 140 -9.82 0.99 -6.37
C TRP A 140 -9.40 -0.47 -6.44
N GLU A 141 -10.37 -1.38 -6.35
CA GLU A 141 -10.12 -2.83 -6.36
C GLU A 141 -9.72 -3.29 -7.74
N ALA A 142 -10.47 -2.89 -8.75
CA ALA A 142 -10.27 -3.39 -10.10
C ALA A 142 -8.91 -2.95 -10.67
N TRP A 143 -8.40 -1.76 -10.32
CA TRP A 143 -7.02 -1.38 -10.65
C TRP A 143 -5.98 -2.32 -10.04
N ARG A 144 -6.16 -2.72 -8.78
CA ARG A 144 -5.22 -3.62 -8.08
C ARG A 144 -5.32 -5.05 -8.57
N ALA A 145 -6.54 -5.51 -8.87
CA ALA A 145 -6.79 -6.85 -9.40
C ALA A 145 -6.26 -7.02 -10.83
N ASP A 146 -6.57 -6.08 -11.73
CA ASP A 146 -6.25 -6.22 -13.16
C ASP A 146 -4.81 -5.82 -13.46
N VAL A 147 -4.28 -4.78 -12.81
CA VAL A 147 -2.92 -4.26 -13.07
C VAL A 147 -1.93 -4.72 -12.00
N GLY A 148 -2.28 -4.55 -10.72
CA GLY A 148 -1.39 -4.90 -9.60
C GLY A 148 -0.99 -6.38 -9.58
N ARG A 149 -1.92 -7.31 -9.86
CA ARG A 149 -1.61 -8.75 -9.94
C ARG A 149 -0.68 -9.10 -11.11
N MET A 150 -0.81 -8.42 -12.26
CA MET A 150 0.09 -8.64 -13.39
C MET A 150 1.53 -8.23 -13.07
N MET A 151 1.70 -7.20 -12.24
CA MET A 151 3.02 -6.70 -11.83
C MET A 151 3.70 -7.57 -10.77
N ARG A 152 2.95 -8.43 -10.05
CA ARG A 152 3.49 -9.25 -8.96
C ARG A 152 4.70 -10.11 -9.34
N PRO A 153 4.61 -11.02 -10.34
CA PRO A 153 5.75 -11.87 -10.71
C PRO A 153 6.92 -11.04 -11.26
N LEU A 154 6.62 -9.96 -11.98
CA LEU A 154 7.62 -9.05 -12.52
C LEU A 154 8.42 -8.39 -11.37
N TYR A 155 7.72 -7.85 -10.37
CA TYR A 155 8.34 -7.14 -9.25
C TYR A 155 9.19 -8.07 -8.37
N GLU A 156 8.79 -9.34 -8.22
CA GLU A 156 9.57 -10.38 -7.56
C GLU A 156 10.94 -10.63 -8.19
N GLU A 157 11.01 -10.65 -9.53
CA GLU A 157 12.26 -10.84 -10.26
C GLU A 157 13.11 -9.56 -10.29
N TYR A 158 12.46 -8.40 -10.41
CA TYR A 158 13.13 -7.11 -10.32
C TYR A 158 13.88 -6.90 -9.00
N VAL A 159 13.27 -7.24 -7.86
CA VAL A 159 13.92 -7.12 -6.54
C VAL A 159 15.18 -7.98 -6.48
N GLU A 160 15.14 -9.20 -7.03
CA GLU A 160 16.31 -10.10 -7.07
C GLU A 160 17.44 -9.51 -7.92
N LEU A 161 17.13 -9.09 -9.15
CA LEU A 161 18.12 -8.53 -10.08
C LEU A 161 18.73 -7.22 -9.58
N LYS A 162 17.91 -6.32 -9.01
CA LYS A 162 18.40 -5.05 -8.45
C LYS A 162 19.28 -5.26 -7.23
N ASN A 163 18.93 -6.21 -6.35
CA ASN A 163 19.77 -6.56 -5.22
C ASN A 163 21.11 -7.18 -5.65
N GLU A 164 21.12 -8.01 -6.70
CA GLU A 164 22.36 -8.54 -7.26
C GLU A 164 23.24 -7.40 -7.80
N ALA A 165 22.66 -6.49 -8.60
CA ALA A 165 23.36 -5.32 -9.12
C ALA A 165 23.94 -4.44 -8.00
N ALA A 166 23.17 -4.17 -6.93
CA ALA A 166 23.62 -3.38 -5.80
C ALA A 166 24.82 -4.02 -5.08
N LYS A 167 24.76 -5.34 -4.83
CA LYS A 167 25.84 -6.09 -4.17
C LYS A 167 27.13 -6.12 -4.98
N LEU A 168 27.04 -6.19 -6.31
CA LEU A 168 28.21 -6.08 -7.20
C LEU A 168 28.85 -4.69 -7.12
N ASN A 169 28.07 -3.66 -6.79
CA ASN A 169 28.55 -2.30 -6.54
C ASN A 169 28.89 -2.04 -5.06
N SER A 170 29.09 -3.09 -4.26
CA SER A 170 29.48 -3.02 -2.84
C SER A 170 28.45 -2.36 -1.90
N TYR A 171 27.17 -2.34 -2.28
CA TYR A 171 26.06 -2.00 -1.40
C TYR A 171 25.46 -3.27 -0.77
N ALA A 172 24.81 -3.13 0.40
CA ALA A 172 24.20 -4.28 1.07
C ALA A 172 23.00 -4.85 0.28
N ASP A 173 22.21 -3.95 -0.29
CA ASP A 173 20.98 -4.20 -1.05
C ASP A 173 20.64 -2.96 -1.90
N TYR A 174 19.58 -3.04 -2.70
CA TYR A 174 19.20 -1.93 -3.57
C TYR A 174 18.64 -0.70 -2.83
N GLY A 175 18.06 -0.89 -1.64
CA GLY A 175 17.69 0.22 -0.77
C GLY A 175 18.93 0.95 -0.24
N ASP A 176 19.99 0.23 0.13
CA ASP A 176 21.27 0.81 0.52
C ASP A 176 21.89 1.64 -0.61
N TYR A 177 21.82 1.14 -1.86
CA TYR A 177 22.22 1.91 -3.04
C TYR A 177 21.46 3.24 -3.18
N TRP A 178 20.14 3.28 -2.98
CA TRP A 178 19.40 4.54 -3.04
C TRP A 178 19.76 5.52 -1.92
N ARG A 179 19.93 5.03 -0.69
CA ARG A 179 20.28 5.87 0.46
C ARG A 179 21.67 6.52 0.32
N ALA A 180 22.52 5.99 -0.56
CA ALA A 180 23.82 6.58 -0.89
C ALA A 180 23.74 8.01 -1.45
N ASN A 181 22.60 8.43 -2.00
CA ASN A 181 22.40 9.82 -2.44
C ASN A 181 22.53 10.84 -1.28
N TYR A 182 22.32 10.41 -0.04
CA TYR A 182 22.45 11.24 1.16
C TYR A 182 23.80 11.03 1.87
N GLU A 183 24.62 10.08 1.41
CA GLU A 183 25.89 9.78 2.05
C GLU A 183 26.90 10.90 1.79
N ALA A 184 27.56 11.34 2.87
CA ALA A 184 28.65 12.29 2.81
C ALA A 184 29.80 11.75 3.65
N ASP A 185 30.95 11.50 3.03
CA ASP A 185 32.14 10.99 3.73
C ASP A 185 33.17 12.07 4.06
N TYR A 186 33.06 13.25 3.44
CA TYR A 186 34.01 14.35 3.62
C TYR A 186 33.34 15.72 3.44
N PRO A 187 33.78 16.75 4.21
CA PRO A 187 34.72 16.66 5.33
C PRO A 187 34.07 16.06 6.59
N GLU A 188 34.88 15.60 7.54
CA GLU A 188 34.44 14.77 8.68
C GLU A 188 33.33 15.44 9.50
N GLU A 189 33.30 16.77 9.58
CA GLU A 189 32.27 17.57 10.26
C GLU A 189 30.89 17.57 9.58
N TYR A 190 30.79 17.05 8.35
CA TYR A 190 29.54 16.87 7.57
C TYR A 190 29.26 15.40 7.26
N LYS A 191 29.95 14.49 7.94
CA LYS A 191 29.77 13.06 7.69
C LYS A 191 28.33 12.63 7.92
N TYR A 192 27.74 11.98 6.93
CA TYR A 192 26.37 11.48 6.96
C TYR A 192 26.33 10.06 6.39
N SER A 193 25.86 9.10 7.18
CA SER A 193 25.81 7.70 6.76
C SER A 193 24.45 7.34 6.17
N ARG A 194 24.42 6.30 5.34
CA ARG A 194 23.18 5.76 4.74
C ARG A 194 22.15 5.30 5.79
N ASP A 195 22.62 4.80 6.94
CA ASP A 195 21.76 4.41 8.06
C ASP A 195 21.27 5.61 8.88
N GLN A 196 22.02 6.72 8.89
CA GLN A 196 21.60 7.95 9.56
C GLN A 196 20.33 8.51 8.92
N LEU A 197 20.17 8.37 7.60
CA LEU A 197 18.94 8.74 6.89
C LEU A 197 17.71 8.03 7.48
N VAL A 198 17.81 6.72 7.70
CA VAL A 198 16.71 5.92 8.25
C VAL A 198 16.34 6.44 9.64
N GLN A 199 17.34 6.68 10.49
CA GLN A 199 17.13 7.17 11.86
C GLN A 199 16.50 8.57 11.89
N ASP A 200 16.96 9.48 11.04
CA ASP A 200 16.46 10.85 11.01
C ASP A 200 15.04 10.93 10.45
N VAL A 201 14.71 10.11 9.45
CA VAL A 201 13.35 9.96 8.91
C VAL A 201 12.41 9.41 10.00
N GLU A 202 12.81 8.35 10.72
CA GLU A 202 11.99 7.80 11.82
C GLU A 202 11.78 8.82 12.95
N LYS A 203 12.84 9.54 13.33
CA LYS A 203 12.79 10.58 14.37
C LYS A 203 11.87 11.73 13.98
N THR A 204 12.00 12.25 12.76
CA THR A 204 11.16 13.36 12.28
C THR A 204 9.71 12.91 12.08
N PHE A 205 9.47 11.65 11.72
CA PHE A 205 8.12 11.10 11.62
C PHE A 205 7.43 11.07 12.99
N GLU A 206 8.11 10.62 14.04
CA GLU A 206 7.54 10.61 15.39
C GLU A 206 7.25 12.03 15.93
N GLN A 207 7.99 13.06 15.47
CA GLN A 207 7.67 14.46 15.78
C GLN A 207 6.39 14.94 15.08
N ILE A 208 6.13 14.49 13.86
CA ILE A 208 4.97 14.89 13.03
C ILE A 208 3.71 14.12 13.41
N LYS A 209 3.86 12.90 13.91
CA LYS A 209 2.78 11.97 14.23
C LYS A 209 1.64 12.56 15.07
N PRO A 210 1.87 13.39 16.12
CA PRO A 210 0.77 14.01 16.87
C PRO A 210 -0.11 14.93 16.01
N LEU A 211 0.49 15.74 15.13
CA LEU A 211 -0.26 16.58 14.19
C LEU A 211 -1.06 15.70 13.22
N TYR A 212 -0.43 14.67 12.67
CA TYR A 212 -1.12 13.72 11.78
C TYR A 212 -2.29 13.01 12.45
N GLN A 213 -2.14 12.55 13.70
CA GLN A 213 -3.23 11.88 14.44
C GLN A 213 -4.43 12.79 14.68
N GLN A 214 -4.21 14.09 14.87
CA GLN A 214 -5.29 15.07 14.99
C GLN A 214 -5.97 15.33 13.64
N LEU A 215 -5.19 15.45 12.56
CA LEU A 215 -5.72 15.58 11.20
C LEU A 215 -6.54 14.34 10.80
N HIS A 216 -5.99 13.14 11.02
CA HIS A 216 -6.64 11.86 10.75
C HIS A 216 -7.97 11.73 11.49
N ALA A 217 -8.00 12.01 12.80
CA ALA A 217 -9.24 11.94 13.58
C ALA A 217 -10.30 12.93 13.10
N TYR A 218 -9.90 14.14 12.70
CA TYR A 218 -10.81 15.12 12.12
C TYR A 218 -11.37 14.64 10.78
N VAL A 219 -10.51 14.22 9.86
CA VAL A 219 -10.91 13.69 8.54
C VAL A 219 -11.82 12.47 8.69
N ARG A 220 -11.50 11.54 9.58
CA ARG A 220 -12.34 10.37 9.88
C ARG A 220 -13.74 10.76 10.31
N HIS A 221 -13.88 11.72 11.21
CA HIS A 221 -15.18 12.19 11.64
C HIS A 221 -15.98 12.85 10.49
N ARG A 222 -15.31 13.62 9.63
CA ARG A 222 -15.95 14.24 8.46
C ARG A 222 -16.39 13.21 7.43
N LEU A 223 -15.56 12.20 7.16
CA LEU A 223 -15.93 11.12 6.26
C LEU A 223 -17.05 10.25 6.86
N GLU A 224 -17.02 9.98 8.18
CA GLU A 224 -18.12 9.28 8.86
C GLU A 224 -19.46 10.02 8.70
N GLN A 225 -19.46 11.36 8.74
CA GLN A 225 -20.65 12.17 8.45
C GLN A 225 -21.12 12.06 6.99
N ALA A 226 -20.19 11.91 6.05
CA ALA A 226 -20.49 11.84 4.61
C ALA A 226 -20.98 10.45 4.18
N TYR A 227 -20.35 9.38 4.67
CA TYR A 227 -20.59 8.00 4.25
C TYR A 227 -21.47 7.21 5.23
N GLY A 228 -21.47 7.57 6.51
CA GLY A 228 -22.19 6.88 7.58
C GLY A 228 -21.34 5.90 8.37
N SER A 229 -21.80 5.58 9.58
CA SER A 229 -21.09 4.74 10.55
C SER A 229 -20.97 3.27 10.13
N GLN A 230 -21.78 2.82 9.17
CA GLN A 230 -21.69 1.47 8.59
C GLN A 230 -20.43 1.28 7.71
N PHE A 231 -19.85 2.36 7.19
CA PHE A 231 -18.66 2.30 6.34
C PHE A 231 -17.40 2.81 7.04
N ILE A 232 -17.55 3.62 8.08
CA ILE A 232 -16.43 4.25 8.79
C ILE A 232 -16.66 4.16 10.29
N SER A 233 -15.80 3.42 10.98
CA SER A 233 -15.78 3.38 12.44
C SER A 233 -15.20 4.68 13.00
N SER A 234 -15.84 5.25 14.03
CA SER A 234 -15.36 6.43 14.74
C SER A 234 -14.01 6.24 15.44
N THR A 235 -13.54 5.00 15.60
CA THR A 235 -12.27 4.65 16.26
C THR A 235 -11.31 3.87 15.36
N GLY A 236 -11.76 3.40 14.20
CA GLY A 236 -10.98 2.55 13.29
C GLY A 236 -10.06 3.31 12.34
N CYS A 237 -9.34 2.57 11.49
CA CYS A 237 -8.62 3.11 10.34
C CYS A 237 -9.58 3.70 9.28
N LEU A 238 -9.05 4.50 8.36
CA LEU A 238 -9.79 5.02 7.20
C LEU A 238 -9.80 3.99 6.04
N PRO A 239 -10.93 3.73 5.37
CA PRO A 239 -10.93 2.88 4.17
C PRO A 239 -10.10 3.47 3.03
N ALA A 240 -9.18 2.70 2.46
CA ALA A 240 -8.15 3.18 1.52
C ALA A 240 -8.70 3.80 0.22
N HIS A 241 -9.92 3.45 -0.18
CA HIS A 241 -10.56 3.94 -1.41
C HIS A 241 -11.27 5.30 -1.23
N LEU A 242 -11.35 5.84 -0.01
CA LEU A 242 -12.08 7.08 0.31
C LEU A 242 -11.16 8.28 0.57
N LEU A 243 -9.92 8.23 0.07
CA LEU A 243 -8.88 9.19 0.44
C LEU A 243 -8.59 10.26 -0.63
N GLY A 244 -9.45 10.38 -1.64
CA GLY A 244 -9.35 11.44 -2.65
C GLY A 244 -8.45 11.13 -3.85
N ASP A 245 -7.69 10.03 -3.82
CA ASP A 245 -6.98 9.50 -4.99
C ASP A 245 -6.95 7.95 -4.95
N MET A 246 -6.28 7.33 -5.94
CA MET A 246 -6.21 5.87 -6.09
C MET A 246 -5.48 5.14 -4.95
N TRP A 247 -4.61 5.82 -4.18
CA TRP A 247 -3.70 5.21 -3.20
C TRP A 247 -3.81 5.79 -1.78
N GLY A 248 -4.50 6.92 -1.63
CA GLY A 248 -4.41 7.81 -0.47
C GLY A 248 -3.06 8.48 -0.36
N ARG A 249 -2.44 8.88 -1.49
CA ARG A 249 -1.15 9.59 -1.49
C ARG A 249 -1.34 11.02 -0.98
N PHE A 250 -2.35 11.72 -1.49
CA PHE A 250 -2.72 13.06 -1.05
C PHE A 250 -4.21 13.08 -0.68
N TRP A 251 -4.57 13.85 0.35
CA TRP A 251 -5.97 13.98 0.79
C TRP A 251 -6.62 15.28 0.28
N THR A 252 -5.97 15.99 -0.65
CA THR A 252 -6.38 17.30 -1.16
C THR A 252 -7.81 17.29 -1.68
N ASN A 253 -8.20 16.24 -2.40
CA ASN A 253 -9.55 16.09 -2.96
C ASN A 253 -10.63 15.82 -1.90
N LEU A 254 -10.28 15.61 -0.63
CA LEU A 254 -11.24 15.54 0.48
C LEU A 254 -11.69 16.90 0.97
N TYR A 255 -11.05 17.99 0.54
CA TYR A 255 -11.27 19.33 1.09
C TYR A 255 -12.74 19.76 1.06
N SER A 256 -13.48 19.42 0.00
CA SER A 256 -14.92 19.72 -0.12
C SER A 256 -15.77 19.05 0.98
N LEU A 257 -15.36 17.86 1.45
CA LEU A 257 -16.03 17.13 2.54
C LEU A 257 -15.52 17.57 3.92
N THR A 258 -14.27 18.02 4.00
CA THR A 258 -13.59 18.30 5.26
C THR A 258 -13.45 19.79 5.57
N VAL A 259 -13.96 20.71 4.75
CA VAL A 259 -13.84 22.15 5.01
C VAL A 259 -14.47 22.55 6.36
N PRO A 260 -13.72 23.21 7.27
CA PRO A 260 -14.22 23.60 8.59
C PRO A 260 -15.32 24.66 8.53
N TYR A 261 -15.13 25.69 7.71
CA TYR A 261 -16.01 26.84 7.59
C TYR A 261 -16.49 27.00 6.13
N PRO A 262 -17.47 26.20 5.67
CA PRO A 262 -17.93 26.19 4.27
C PRO A 262 -18.62 27.48 3.83
N ALA A 263 -19.09 28.30 4.78
CA ALA A 263 -19.70 29.60 4.49
C ALA A 263 -18.67 30.68 4.12
N LYS A 264 -17.38 30.43 4.38
CA LYS A 264 -16.28 31.32 4.01
C LYS A 264 -15.82 31.01 2.59
N PRO A 265 -15.45 32.04 1.80
CA PRO A 265 -14.87 31.83 0.48
C PRO A 265 -13.58 31.01 0.59
N ASN A 266 -13.42 30.03 -0.28
CA ASN A 266 -12.16 29.32 -0.44
C ASN A 266 -11.15 30.25 -1.13
N ILE A 267 -9.88 30.18 -0.73
CA ILE A 267 -8.80 30.82 -1.50
C ILE A 267 -8.49 29.87 -2.66
N ASP A 268 -9.40 29.83 -3.63
CA ASP A 268 -9.23 29.18 -4.92
C ASP A 268 -9.46 30.23 -6.00
N VAL A 269 -8.38 30.58 -6.70
CA VAL A 269 -8.40 31.65 -7.71
C VAL A 269 -8.70 31.13 -9.12
N THR A 270 -9.04 29.85 -9.27
CA THR A 270 -9.36 29.24 -10.58
C THR A 270 -10.43 30.03 -11.32
N ASP A 271 -11.56 30.33 -10.66
CA ASP A 271 -12.65 31.09 -11.28
C ASP A 271 -12.22 32.52 -11.64
N ALA A 272 -11.41 33.16 -10.80
CA ALA A 272 -10.90 34.50 -11.05
C ALA A 272 -9.95 34.53 -12.26
N MET A 273 -9.07 33.52 -12.39
CA MET A 273 -8.18 33.34 -13.53
C MET A 273 -8.99 33.16 -14.83
N VAL A 274 -10.01 32.29 -14.81
CA VAL A 274 -10.90 32.08 -15.96
C VAL A 274 -11.66 33.36 -16.33
N GLN A 275 -12.27 34.05 -15.36
CA GLN A 275 -13.00 35.30 -15.59
C GLN A 275 -12.11 36.42 -16.16
N LYS A 276 -10.83 36.45 -15.75
CA LYS A 276 -9.83 37.40 -16.25
C LYS A 276 -9.13 36.92 -17.53
N ASN A 277 -9.58 35.81 -18.12
CA ASN A 277 -9.04 35.21 -19.35
C ASN A 277 -7.52 34.92 -19.26
N TRP A 278 -7.07 34.39 -18.12
CA TRP A 278 -5.72 33.84 -18.00
C TRP A 278 -5.57 32.62 -18.91
N ASP A 279 -4.40 32.50 -19.53
CA ASP A 279 -3.96 31.32 -20.27
C ASP A 279 -2.67 30.76 -19.64
N ALA A 280 -2.19 29.63 -20.16
CA ALA A 280 -0.96 29.01 -19.68
C ALA A 280 0.23 29.99 -19.75
N MET A 281 0.36 30.76 -20.84
CA MET A 281 1.47 31.71 -20.98
C MET A 281 1.44 32.78 -19.88
N LYS A 282 0.27 33.30 -19.52
CA LYS A 282 0.10 34.26 -18.43
C LYS A 282 0.50 33.68 -17.08
N ILE A 283 0.17 32.41 -16.83
CA ILE A 283 0.57 31.68 -15.61
C ILE A 283 2.10 31.59 -15.51
N PHE A 284 2.76 31.10 -16.56
CA PHE A 284 4.23 31.00 -16.58
C PHE A 284 4.91 32.37 -16.48
N LYS A 285 4.34 33.42 -17.08
CA LYS A 285 4.87 34.79 -16.94
C LYS A 285 4.68 35.38 -15.55
N ALA A 286 3.62 35.00 -14.84
CA ALA A 286 3.44 35.38 -13.44
C ALA A 286 4.51 34.70 -12.56
N ALA A 287 4.79 33.42 -12.80
CA ALA A 287 5.87 32.70 -12.13
C ALA A 287 7.24 33.34 -12.41
N GLU A 288 7.59 33.60 -13.67
CA GLU A 288 8.85 34.29 -14.02
C GLU A 288 8.99 35.63 -13.28
N ALA A 289 7.92 36.43 -13.23
CA ALA A 289 7.93 37.71 -12.51
C ALA A 289 8.14 37.54 -10.98
N PHE A 290 7.61 36.48 -10.38
CA PHE A 290 7.87 36.14 -8.97
C PHE A 290 9.36 35.87 -8.75
N PHE A 291 9.98 35.01 -9.56
CA PHE A 291 11.41 34.69 -9.46
C PHE A 291 12.30 35.93 -9.67
N SER A 292 12.02 36.75 -10.69
CA SER A 292 12.72 38.00 -10.91
C SER A 292 12.61 38.95 -9.71
N SER A 293 11.47 38.96 -9.00
CA SER A 293 11.25 39.85 -7.85
C SER A 293 12.17 39.56 -6.67
N ILE A 294 12.60 38.31 -6.52
CA ILE A 294 13.50 37.86 -5.45
C ILE A 294 14.97 37.82 -5.91
N GLY A 295 15.27 38.39 -7.08
CA GLY A 295 16.64 38.52 -7.61
C GLY A 295 17.13 37.30 -8.39
N LEU A 296 16.27 36.33 -8.70
CA LEU A 296 16.63 35.16 -9.50
C LEU A 296 16.56 35.45 -11.01
N TYR A 297 16.89 34.44 -11.82
CA TYR A 297 17.09 34.63 -13.25
C TYR A 297 15.76 34.92 -13.99
N ASN A 298 15.87 35.43 -15.21
CA ASN A 298 14.75 35.37 -16.14
C ASN A 298 14.87 34.08 -16.96
N MET A 299 13.76 33.51 -17.39
CA MET A 299 13.80 32.31 -18.24
C MET A 299 14.47 32.63 -19.58
N THR A 300 15.21 31.66 -20.13
CA THR A 300 15.96 31.84 -21.38
C THR A 300 15.02 31.97 -22.59
N GLU A 301 15.51 32.54 -23.70
CA GLU A 301 14.74 32.58 -24.96
C GLU A 301 14.42 31.15 -25.45
N GLY A 302 15.37 30.22 -25.26
CA GLY A 302 15.19 28.81 -25.57
C GLY A 302 14.05 28.16 -24.79
N PHE A 303 13.93 28.48 -23.49
CA PHE A 303 12.86 27.99 -22.64
C PHE A 303 11.48 28.30 -23.22
N TRP A 304 11.21 29.56 -23.55
CA TRP A 304 9.90 29.97 -24.08
C TRP A 304 9.60 29.39 -25.46
N LYS A 305 10.64 29.15 -26.27
CA LYS A 305 10.51 28.65 -27.63
C LYS A 305 10.31 27.12 -27.69
N ASN A 306 10.99 26.39 -26.80
CA ASN A 306 11.12 24.94 -26.92
C ASN A 306 10.23 24.16 -25.93
N SER A 307 9.72 24.80 -24.88
CA SER A 307 8.87 24.16 -23.88
C SER A 307 7.49 23.77 -24.42
N MET A 308 6.91 22.70 -23.86
CA MET A 308 5.53 22.30 -24.10
C MET A 308 4.69 22.75 -22.91
N LEU A 309 4.17 23.98 -22.99
CA LEU A 309 3.42 24.62 -21.89
C LEU A 309 1.91 24.35 -21.93
N THR A 310 1.42 23.72 -23.00
CA THR A 310 0.02 23.33 -23.20
C THR A 310 -0.05 21.99 -23.91
N GLU A 311 -1.14 21.25 -23.71
CA GLU A 311 -1.40 20.05 -24.51
C GLU A 311 -1.54 20.40 -26.01
N PRO A 312 -0.83 19.71 -26.91
CA PRO A 312 -0.95 19.98 -28.34
C PRO A 312 -2.33 19.62 -28.90
N THR A 313 -2.86 20.45 -29.79
CA THR A 313 -4.20 20.26 -30.41
C THR A 313 -4.17 19.46 -31.71
N ASP A 314 -3.01 18.96 -32.13
CA ASP A 314 -2.79 18.22 -33.37
C ASP A 314 -2.93 16.69 -33.21
N ASN A 315 -3.58 16.24 -32.13
CA ASN A 315 -3.81 14.83 -31.78
C ASN A 315 -2.54 14.00 -31.58
N ARG A 316 -1.36 14.62 -31.43
CA ARG A 316 -0.16 13.88 -31.06
C ARG A 316 -0.32 13.37 -29.62
N LYS A 317 0.14 12.14 -29.36
CA LYS A 317 0.15 11.59 -28.00
C LYS A 317 1.35 12.13 -27.24
N VAL A 318 1.16 12.58 -26.01
CA VAL A 318 2.21 13.15 -25.16
C VAL A 318 2.11 12.61 -23.74
N VAL A 319 3.20 12.71 -22.98
CA VAL A 319 3.18 12.51 -21.53
C VAL A 319 2.86 13.84 -20.87
N CYS A 320 1.69 13.96 -20.23
CA CYS A 320 1.23 15.24 -19.65
C CYS A 320 1.77 15.56 -18.26
N HIS A 321 2.36 14.57 -17.56
CA HIS A 321 2.91 14.77 -16.22
C HIS A 321 3.90 15.96 -16.19
N PRO A 322 3.73 16.97 -15.30
CA PRO A 322 4.64 18.11 -15.19
C PRO A 322 6.07 17.65 -14.94
N THR A 323 7.02 18.22 -15.69
CA THR A 323 8.46 17.94 -15.55
C THR A 323 9.28 19.13 -16.06
N ALA A 324 10.31 19.49 -15.30
CA ALA A 324 11.40 20.39 -15.68
C ALA A 324 12.58 19.60 -16.28
N TRP A 325 13.23 20.16 -17.29
CA TRP A 325 14.28 19.50 -18.07
C TRP A 325 15.49 20.43 -18.23
N ASP A 326 16.62 20.06 -17.61
CA ASP A 326 17.95 20.48 -18.04
C ASP A 326 18.40 19.57 -19.20
N MET A 327 18.39 20.12 -20.41
CA MET A 327 18.86 19.39 -21.58
C MET A 327 20.40 19.40 -21.67
N GLY A 328 21.06 20.28 -20.91
CA GLY A 328 22.45 20.70 -21.08
C GLY A 328 22.58 21.85 -22.10
N LYS A 329 23.77 22.48 -22.14
CA LYS A 329 24.11 23.54 -23.11
C LYS A 329 23.14 24.74 -23.11
N ASP A 330 22.74 25.18 -21.92
CA ASP A 330 21.82 26.32 -21.70
C ASP A 330 20.41 26.15 -22.31
N ASP A 331 19.98 24.91 -22.57
CA ASP A 331 18.64 24.57 -23.05
C ASP A 331 17.81 23.97 -21.91
N TYR A 332 16.93 24.80 -21.36
CA TYR A 332 16.06 24.45 -20.24
C TYR A 332 14.61 24.44 -20.71
N ARG A 333 13.82 23.46 -20.31
CA ARG A 333 12.45 23.30 -20.81
C ARG A 333 11.49 22.80 -19.74
N ILE A 334 10.22 23.18 -19.84
CA ILE A 334 9.13 22.54 -19.07
C ILE A 334 8.18 21.82 -20.02
N LYS A 335 7.76 20.62 -19.61
CA LYS A 335 6.73 19.82 -20.29
C LYS A 335 5.54 19.62 -19.34
N MET A 336 4.46 20.35 -19.58
CA MET A 336 3.25 20.34 -18.77
C MET A 336 2.01 20.62 -19.63
N CYS A 337 0.96 19.81 -19.46
CA CYS A 337 -0.36 20.06 -20.08
C CYS A 337 -1.18 21.03 -19.23
N THR A 338 -0.73 22.29 -19.17
CA THR A 338 -1.24 23.30 -18.24
C THR A 338 -2.72 23.63 -18.47
N LYS A 339 -3.49 23.54 -17.40
CA LYS A 339 -4.89 23.96 -17.28
C LYS A 339 -4.96 25.28 -16.53
N VAL A 340 -6.03 26.04 -16.75
CA VAL A 340 -6.25 27.31 -16.04
C VAL A 340 -6.90 27.01 -14.69
N THR A 341 -6.09 26.57 -13.73
CA THR A 341 -6.48 26.24 -12.35
C THR A 341 -5.46 26.80 -11.36
N MET A 342 -5.86 26.98 -10.10
CA MET A 342 -4.94 27.36 -9.02
C MET A 342 -3.85 26.29 -8.81
N ASP A 343 -4.20 25.01 -8.89
CA ASP A 343 -3.24 23.91 -8.70
C ASP A 343 -2.16 23.91 -9.78
N ASP A 344 -2.53 24.13 -11.05
CA ASP A 344 -1.56 24.27 -12.13
C ASP A 344 -0.76 25.57 -12.01
N PHE A 345 -1.36 26.66 -11.52
CA PHE A 345 -0.63 27.89 -11.20
C PHE A 345 0.49 27.65 -10.17
N LEU A 346 0.22 26.90 -9.11
CA LEU A 346 1.23 26.54 -8.10
C LEU A 346 2.26 25.54 -8.66
N THR A 347 1.81 24.58 -9.46
CA THR A 347 2.68 23.60 -10.13
C THR A 347 3.67 24.31 -11.06
N VAL A 348 3.25 25.35 -11.78
CA VAL A 348 4.17 26.13 -12.62
C VAL A 348 5.25 26.84 -11.80
N HIS A 349 4.94 27.34 -10.60
CA HIS A 349 5.97 27.89 -9.69
C HIS A 349 6.92 26.81 -9.18
N HIS A 350 6.41 25.61 -8.91
CA HIS A 350 7.23 24.45 -8.54
C HIS A 350 8.21 24.08 -9.66
N GLU A 351 7.71 23.81 -10.88
CA GLU A 351 8.54 23.36 -12.00
C GLU A 351 9.55 24.44 -12.44
N MET A 352 9.16 25.71 -12.39
CA MET A 352 10.08 26.81 -12.70
C MET A 352 11.16 26.97 -11.62
N GLY A 353 10.88 26.59 -10.37
CA GLY A 353 11.90 26.52 -9.31
C GLY A 353 13.00 25.51 -9.60
N HIS A 354 12.68 24.38 -10.24
CA HIS A 354 13.69 23.42 -10.74
C HIS A 354 14.57 24.06 -11.82
N ILE A 355 13.95 24.75 -12.79
CA ILE A 355 14.70 25.44 -13.86
C ILE A 355 15.63 26.53 -13.31
N GLU A 356 15.18 27.31 -12.33
CA GLU A 356 16.04 28.28 -11.65
C GLU A 356 17.23 27.61 -10.97
N TYR A 357 17.02 26.44 -10.36
CA TYR A 357 18.09 25.70 -9.72
C TYR A 357 19.08 25.12 -10.74
N ASP A 358 18.56 24.54 -11.84
CA ASP A 358 19.34 24.06 -12.99
C ASP A 358 20.24 25.17 -13.56
N MET A 359 19.64 26.34 -13.80
CA MET A 359 20.35 27.52 -14.28
C MET A 359 21.45 27.96 -13.30
N ALA A 360 21.19 27.92 -11.99
CA ALA A 360 22.13 28.35 -10.96
C ALA A 360 23.40 27.48 -10.87
N TYR A 361 23.30 26.16 -11.08
CA TYR A 361 24.46 25.27 -11.06
C TYR A 361 25.00 24.90 -12.45
N SER A 362 24.43 25.42 -13.54
CA SER A 362 24.91 25.20 -14.92
C SER A 362 26.42 25.42 -15.12
N VAL A 363 27.02 26.33 -14.34
CA VAL A 363 28.45 26.63 -14.34
C VAL A 363 29.33 25.53 -13.71
N GLN A 364 28.74 24.57 -13.02
CA GLN A 364 29.46 23.43 -12.43
C GLN A 364 29.88 22.42 -13.50
N PRO A 365 30.92 21.59 -13.23
CA PRO A 365 31.22 20.42 -14.05
C PRO A 365 30.01 19.51 -14.20
N PHE A 366 29.88 18.84 -15.35
CA PHE A 366 28.71 18.03 -15.71
C PHE A 366 28.26 17.06 -14.60
N LEU A 367 29.20 16.36 -13.95
CA LEU A 367 28.90 15.40 -12.88
C LEU A 367 28.40 16.02 -11.56
N LEU A 368 28.50 17.34 -11.41
CA LEU A 368 28.09 18.09 -10.22
C LEU A 368 26.86 18.97 -10.48
N ARG A 369 26.20 18.81 -11.63
CA ARG A 369 24.96 19.51 -12.00
C ARG A 369 23.76 18.70 -11.53
N ASP A 370 23.50 18.75 -10.24
CA ASP A 370 22.31 18.18 -9.60
C ASP A 370 22.07 18.92 -8.26
N GLY A 371 20.93 18.68 -7.63
CA GLY A 371 20.69 19.13 -6.26
C GLY A 371 21.68 18.48 -5.27
N ALA A 372 21.89 19.13 -4.12
CA ALA A 372 22.79 18.61 -3.09
C ALA A 372 22.43 17.17 -2.63
N ASN A 373 21.14 16.84 -2.68
CA ASN A 373 20.58 15.48 -2.64
C ASN A 373 19.19 15.53 -3.31
N GLU A 374 18.58 14.36 -3.52
CA GLU A 374 17.28 14.23 -4.21
C GLU A 374 16.13 14.99 -3.53
N GLY A 375 16.19 15.21 -2.22
CA GLY A 375 15.20 16.00 -1.49
C GLY A 375 15.40 17.51 -1.62
N PHE A 376 16.62 17.95 -1.90
CA PHE A 376 16.99 19.37 -1.96
C PHE A 376 16.43 20.04 -3.21
N HIS A 377 16.61 19.39 -4.38
CA HIS A 377 16.13 19.88 -5.67
C HIS A 377 14.61 20.12 -5.63
N GLU A 378 13.93 19.06 -5.24
CA GLU A 378 12.51 19.00 -4.92
C GLU A 378 12.05 20.12 -3.95
N ALA A 379 12.85 20.45 -2.92
CA ALA A 379 12.44 21.43 -1.90
C ALA A 379 12.56 22.88 -2.39
N VAL A 380 13.39 23.15 -3.39
CA VAL A 380 13.52 24.47 -4.01
C VAL A 380 12.26 24.82 -4.80
N GLY A 381 11.75 23.92 -5.66
CA GLY A 381 10.42 24.11 -6.30
C GLY A 381 9.31 24.25 -5.26
N GLU A 382 9.43 23.45 -4.20
CA GLU A 382 8.77 23.53 -2.89
C GLU A 382 8.24 24.89 -2.45
N ILE A 383 9.21 25.68 -2.03
CA ILE A 383 9.05 26.91 -1.29
C ILE A 383 8.43 28.03 -2.13
N MET A 384 8.61 27.97 -3.45
CA MET A 384 8.10 28.98 -4.38
C MET A 384 6.58 28.86 -4.47
N SER A 385 6.07 27.62 -4.53
CA SER A 385 4.63 27.36 -4.52
C SER A 385 3.96 27.81 -3.21
N LEU A 386 4.61 27.67 -2.05
CA LEU A 386 4.07 28.14 -0.76
C LEU A 386 3.88 29.65 -0.75
N SER A 387 4.87 30.40 -1.21
CA SER A 387 4.80 31.87 -1.24
C SER A 387 3.76 32.36 -2.25
N ALA A 388 3.70 31.72 -3.41
CA ALA A 388 2.74 32.04 -4.47
C ALA A 388 1.27 31.75 -4.08
N ALA A 389 1.04 30.82 -3.15
CA ALA A 389 -0.29 30.48 -2.65
C ALA A 389 -0.84 31.47 -1.61
N THR A 390 -0.03 32.41 -1.11
CA THR A 390 -0.47 33.33 -0.05
C THR A 390 -1.52 34.32 -0.56
N PRO A 391 -2.53 34.68 0.26
CA PRO A 391 -3.51 35.71 -0.10
C PRO A 391 -2.86 37.05 -0.48
N GLN A 392 -1.76 37.41 0.19
CA GLN A 392 -0.99 38.62 -0.12
C GLN A 392 -0.46 38.60 -1.56
N HIS A 393 0.17 37.49 -1.97
CA HIS A 393 0.66 37.33 -3.33
C HIS A 393 -0.49 37.34 -4.35
N LEU A 394 -1.57 36.59 -4.09
CA LEU A 394 -2.73 36.52 -4.99
C LEU A 394 -3.45 37.87 -5.16
N LYS A 395 -3.50 38.70 -4.11
CA LYS A 395 -3.98 40.10 -4.19
C LYS A 395 -3.08 40.94 -5.09
N SER A 396 -1.76 40.75 -5.03
CA SER A 396 -0.81 41.50 -5.88
C SER A 396 -0.96 41.19 -7.37
N LEU A 397 -1.43 39.98 -7.70
CA LEU A 397 -1.74 39.54 -9.06
C LEU A 397 -3.16 39.91 -9.53
N ASP A 398 -3.93 40.62 -8.69
CA ASP A 398 -5.35 40.92 -8.95
C ASP A 398 -6.18 39.65 -9.19
N LEU A 399 -5.80 38.54 -8.55
CA LEU A 399 -6.55 37.27 -8.56
C LEU A 399 -7.43 37.10 -7.31
N LEU A 400 -7.15 37.85 -6.26
CA LEU A 400 -7.95 37.92 -5.04
C LEU A 400 -8.34 39.37 -4.76
N GLU A 401 -9.61 39.59 -4.40
CA GLU A 401 -10.15 40.93 -4.16
C GLU A 401 -9.36 41.68 -3.07
N PRO A 402 -8.99 42.96 -3.26
CA PRO A 402 -8.26 43.73 -2.25
C PRO A 402 -9.01 43.87 -0.91
N THR A 403 -10.34 43.73 -0.94
CA THR A 403 -11.20 43.78 0.24
C THR A 403 -11.32 42.44 0.97
N PHE A 404 -10.74 41.37 0.43
CA PHE A 404 -10.69 40.06 1.09
C PHE A 404 -9.96 40.19 2.42
N GLN A 405 -10.71 40.03 3.52
CA GLN A 405 -10.16 40.02 4.86
C GLN A 405 -9.81 38.58 5.23
N GLU A 406 -8.55 38.39 5.59
CA GLU A 406 -8.08 37.18 6.23
C GLU A 406 -8.52 37.24 7.70
N ASP A 407 -9.24 36.21 8.11
CA ASP A 407 -9.70 36.01 9.48
C ASP A 407 -9.35 34.59 9.94
N GLU A 408 -9.48 34.32 11.24
CA GLU A 408 -9.12 33.02 11.82
C GLU A 408 -9.82 31.83 11.12
N GLU A 409 -11.05 31.99 10.63
CA GLU A 409 -11.79 30.92 9.96
C GLU A 409 -11.22 30.62 8.56
N THR A 410 -10.90 31.65 7.79
CA THR A 410 -10.27 31.52 6.47
C THR A 410 -8.83 31.01 6.57
N GLU A 411 -8.08 31.41 7.59
CA GLU A 411 -6.73 30.87 7.89
C GLU A 411 -6.79 29.37 8.19
N ILE A 412 -7.75 28.93 9.02
CA ILE A 412 -7.92 27.51 9.33
C ILE A 412 -8.35 26.70 8.10
N ASN A 413 -9.23 27.25 7.26
CA ASN A 413 -9.57 26.63 5.97
C ASN A 413 -8.33 26.44 5.08
N PHE A 414 -7.50 27.49 4.94
CA PHE A 414 -6.24 27.43 4.17
C PHE A 414 -5.27 26.39 4.74
N LEU A 415 -4.98 26.45 6.04
CA LEU A 415 -4.06 25.52 6.68
C LEU A 415 -4.55 24.09 6.59
N LEU A 416 -5.86 23.83 6.71
CA LEU A 416 -6.38 22.47 6.50
C LEU A 416 -6.15 22.00 5.06
N LYS A 417 -6.44 22.84 4.04
CA LYS A 417 -6.19 22.49 2.63
C LYS A 417 -4.72 22.13 2.43
N GLN A 418 -3.79 22.92 2.98
CA GLN A 418 -2.36 22.62 2.95
C GLN A 418 -2.01 21.32 3.70
N ALA A 419 -2.58 21.08 4.88
CA ALA A 419 -2.31 19.90 5.68
C ALA A 419 -2.80 18.59 5.00
N LEU A 420 -3.91 18.63 4.27
CA LEU A 420 -4.41 17.47 3.51
C LEU A 420 -3.42 17.04 2.41
N THR A 421 -2.69 17.97 1.80
CA THR A 421 -1.62 17.67 0.83
C THR A 421 -0.32 17.30 1.53
N ILE A 422 0.16 18.15 2.43
CA ILE A 422 1.51 18.10 2.99
C ILE A 422 1.59 17.10 4.14
N VAL A 423 0.74 17.22 5.16
CA VAL A 423 0.78 16.35 6.34
C VAL A 423 0.15 14.99 6.02
N GLY A 424 -0.90 14.97 5.20
CA GLY A 424 -1.59 13.74 4.77
C GLY A 424 -0.68 12.73 4.05
N THR A 425 0.28 13.21 3.25
CA THR A 425 1.18 12.35 2.46
C THR A 425 2.37 11.79 3.24
N MET A 426 2.77 12.45 4.34
CA MET A 426 4.01 12.12 5.07
C MET A 426 4.04 10.67 5.60
N PRO A 427 2.99 10.14 6.26
CA PRO A 427 2.98 8.74 6.70
C PRO A 427 2.94 7.75 5.54
N PHE A 428 2.22 8.07 4.45
CA PHE A 428 2.20 7.24 3.25
C PHE A 428 3.60 7.08 2.66
N THR A 429 4.30 8.21 2.51
CA THR A 429 5.64 8.29 1.91
C THR A 429 6.67 7.55 2.74
N TYR A 430 6.68 7.79 4.05
CA TYR A 430 7.56 7.07 4.98
C TYR A 430 7.28 5.56 4.99
N MET A 431 6.01 5.16 5.09
CA MET A 431 5.65 3.74 5.14
C MET A 431 6.04 3.00 3.87
N LEU A 432 5.80 3.60 2.69
CA LEU A 432 6.13 3.00 1.41
C LEU A 432 7.63 2.72 1.27
N GLU A 433 8.49 3.70 1.58
CA GLU A 433 9.94 3.48 1.53
C GLU A 433 10.42 2.51 2.59
N LYS A 434 9.87 2.57 3.80
CA LYS A 434 10.19 1.59 4.83
C LYS A 434 9.89 0.17 4.36
N TRP A 435 8.74 -0.05 3.73
CA TRP A 435 8.38 -1.36 3.17
C TRP A 435 9.38 -1.79 2.08
N ARG A 436 9.74 -0.90 1.15
CA ARG A 436 10.71 -1.19 0.08
C ARG A 436 12.09 -1.53 0.64
N TRP A 437 12.62 -0.75 1.59
CA TRP A 437 13.91 -1.03 2.24
C TRP A 437 13.91 -2.38 2.97
N MET A 438 12.80 -2.76 3.61
CA MET A 438 12.67 -4.07 4.25
C MET A 438 12.59 -5.21 3.23
N VAL A 439 11.90 -5.02 2.11
CA VAL A 439 11.86 -5.98 0.99
C VAL A 439 13.24 -6.17 0.37
N PHE A 440 13.98 -5.09 0.07
CA PHE A 440 15.32 -5.18 -0.50
C PHE A 440 16.32 -5.85 0.45
N ARG A 441 16.22 -5.59 1.76
CA ARG A 441 17.01 -6.30 2.79
C ARG A 441 16.63 -7.77 2.97
N GLY A 442 15.49 -8.21 2.44
CA GLY A 442 14.96 -9.57 2.64
C GLY A 442 14.35 -9.80 4.02
N GLU A 443 14.03 -8.74 4.76
CA GLU A 443 13.35 -8.81 6.07
C GLU A 443 11.87 -9.19 5.93
N ILE A 444 11.28 -8.89 4.76
CA ILE A 444 9.93 -9.33 4.38
C ILE A 444 10.06 -10.36 3.26
N THR A 445 9.64 -11.59 3.53
CA THR A 445 9.66 -12.67 2.54
C THR A 445 8.60 -12.44 1.46
N LYS A 446 8.79 -13.00 0.25
CA LYS A 446 7.82 -12.89 -0.85
C LYS A 446 6.42 -13.33 -0.43
N GLN A 447 6.31 -14.35 0.43
CA GLN A 447 5.05 -14.88 0.92
C GLN A 447 4.35 -14.00 1.97
N GLU A 448 4.96 -12.86 2.34
CA GLU A 448 4.44 -11.94 3.35
C GLU A 448 4.39 -10.49 2.84
N TRP A 449 4.64 -10.25 1.55
CA TRP A 449 4.69 -8.91 0.97
C TRP A 449 3.40 -8.12 1.20
N MET A 450 2.25 -8.70 0.82
CA MET A 450 0.95 -8.06 0.95
C MET A 450 0.47 -8.03 2.39
N LYS A 451 0.75 -9.08 3.15
CA LYS A 451 0.49 -9.09 4.59
C LYS A 451 1.17 -7.93 5.31
N ARG A 452 2.49 -7.80 5.16
CA ARG A 452 3.28 -6.73 5.81
C ARG A 452 2.92 -5.35 5.28
N TRP A 453 2.63 -5.22 3.98
CA TRP A 453 2.16 -3.97 3.41
C TRP A 453 0.91 -3.44 4.14
N TRP A 454 -0.10 -4.29 4.32
CA TRP A 454 -1.36 -3.88 4.96
C TRP A 454 -1.25 -3.74 6.48
N GLU A 455 -0.42 -4.53 7.15
CA GLU A 455 -0.03 -4.27 8.56
C GLU A 455 0.58 -2.87 8.71
N MET A 456 1.58 -2.53 7.89
CA MET A 456 2.25 -1.23 7.96
C MET A 456 1.33 -0.07 7.57
N LYS A 457 0.45 -0.24 6.58
CA LYS A 457 -0.60 0.73 6.23
C LYS A 457 -1.52 1.03 7.43
N ARG A 458 -1.97 0.00 8.14
CA ARG A 458 -2.82 0.18 9.33
C ARG A 458 -2.05 0.79 10.48
N ASP A 459 -0.83 0.34 10.75
CA ASP A 459 -0.06 0.79 11.92
C ASP A 459 0.48 2.22 11.78
N ILE A 460 1.02 2.55 10.61
CA ILE A 460 1.74 3.81 10.38
C ILE A 460 0.81 4.89 9.82
N VAL A 461 -0.04 4.52 8.85
CA VAL A 461 -0.91 5.46 8.14
C VAL A 461 -2.33 5.49 8.74
N GLY A 462 -2.74 4.48 9.49
CA GLY A 462 -4.12 4.40 9.98
C GLY A 462 -5.14 4.23 8.86
N VAL A 463 -4.74 3.52 7.80
CA VAL A 463 -5.56 3.24 6.62
C VAL A 463 -5.70 1.74 6.45
N VAL A 464 -6.91 1.27 6.16
CA VAL A 464 -7.26 -0.14 6.01
C VAL A 464 -7.77 -0.43 4.61
N GLU A 465 -7.40 -1.59 4.09
CA GLU A 465 -7.94 -2.12 2.85
C GLU A 465 -9.45 -2.37 2.94
N PRO A 466 -10.22 -2.00 1.92
CA PRO A 466 -11.66 -2.23 1.93
C PRO A 466 -12.04 -3.68 1.63
N VAL A 467 -11.12 -4.47 1.07
CA VAL A 467 -11.23 -5.91 0.83
C VAL A 467 -9.88 -6.57 1.07
N PRO A 468 -9.83 -7.82 1.59
CA PRO A 468 -8.57 -8.48 1.92
C PRO A 468 -7.80 -8.90 0.66
N HIS A 469 -6.50 -8.59 0.61
CA HIS A 469 -5.61 -8.94 -0.51
C HIS A 469 -4.62 -10.02 -0.09
N ASP A 470 -4.53 -11.08 -0.89
CA ASP A 470 -3.55 -12.15 -0.72
C ASP A 470 -2.25 -11.86 -1.50
N GLU A 471 -1.30 -12.79 -1.44
CA GLU A 471 0.01 -12.65 -2.11
C GLU A 471 -0.05 -12.78 -3.65
N THR A 472 -1.23 -12.90 -4.26
CA THR A 472 -1.35 -12.74 -5.72
C THR A 472 -1.33 -11.27 -6.14
N TYR A 473 -1.64 -10.36 -5.22
CA TYR A 473 -1.59 -8.92 -5.45
C TYR A 473 -0.18 -8.35 -5.31
N CYS A 474 0.01 -7.18 -5.89
CA CYS A 474 1.15 -6.30 -5.67
C CYS A 474 0.69 -4.84 -5.62
N ASP A 475 -0.13 -4.51 -4.62
CA ASP A 475 -0.66 -3.14 -4.44
C ASP A 475 0.40 -2.04 -4.43
N PRO A 476 1.61 -2.20 -3.83
CA PRO A 476 2.63 -1.16 -3.91
C PRO A 476 3.08 -0.92 -5.35
N ALA A 477 3.19 -1.95 -6.20
CA ALA A 477 3.58 -1.81 -7.61
C ALA A 477 2.50 -1.13 -8.46
N ALA A 478 1.24 -1.13 -8.01
CA ALA A 478 0.16 -0.39 -8.67
C ALA A 478 0.27 1.15 -8.53
N LEU A 479 1.38 1.66 -7.96
CA LEU A 479 1.76 3.08 -7.92
C LEU A 479 2.90 3.37 -8.91
N PHE A 480 2.81 4.49 -9.62
CA PHE A 480 3.76 4.90 -10.65
C PHE A 480 5.23 4.76 -10.24
N HIS A 481 5.63 5.34 -9.10
CA HIS A 481 7.04 5.36 -8.68
C HIS A 481 7.62 3.98 -8.40
N VAL A 482 6.79 3.06 -7.92
CA VAL A 482 7.21 1.68 -7.64
C VAL A 482 7.32 0.89 -8.94
N ALA A 483 6.36 1.02 -9.84
CA ALA A 483 6.40 0.40 -11.16
C ALA A 483 7.57 0.89 -12.03
N ASN A 484 8.02 2.13 -11.80
CA ASN A 484 9.01 2.82 -12.64
C ASN A 484 10.37 3.05 -11.97
N ASP A 485 10.69 2.31 -10.89
CA ASP A 485 12.03 2.31 -10.28
C ASP A 485 12.51 3.69 -9.81
N TYR A 486 11.61 4.51 -9.27
CA TYR A 486 11.96 5.79 -8.65
C TYR A 486 12.06 5.63 -7.13
N SER A 487 13.07 6.26 -6.52
CA SER A 487 13.13 6.49 -5.07
C SER A 487 11.94 7.34 -4.64
N PHE A 488 11.36 7.03 -3.49
CA PHE A 488 10.22 7.78 -2.94
C PHE A 488 10.58 8.58 -1.69
N ILE A 489 11.78 8.39 -1.10
CA ILE A 489 12.15 9.09 0.15
C ILE A 489 12.41 10.58 -0.07
N ARG A 490 12.80 10.97 -1.29
CA ARG A 490 12.85 12.37 -1.76
C ARG A 490 11.64 13.19 -1.35
N TYR A 491 10.41 12.69 -1.48
CA TYR A 491 9.20 13.44 -1.13
C TYR A 491 9.08 13.71 0.37
N TYR A 492 9.56 12.78 1.20
CA TYR A 492 9.59 12.96 2.65
C TYR A 492 10.62 14.01 3.03
N THR A 493 11.87 13.84 2.57
CA THR A 493 12.96 14.76 2.89
C THR A 493 12.72 16.15 2.32
N ARG A 494 12.16 16.24 1.10
CA ARG A 494 11.73 17.47 0.46
C ARG A 494 10.83 18.28 1.38
N THR A 495 9.81 17.62 1.92
CA THR A 495 8.80 18.28 2.75
C THR A 495 9.44 18.85 4.02
N ILE A 496 10.40 18.15 4.63
CA ILE A 496 11.13 18.67 5.79
C ILE A 496 11.99 19.89 5.40
N TYR A 497 12.79 19.77 4.34
CA TYR A 497 13.66 20.85 3.87
C TYR A 497 12.87 22.08 3.42
N GLN A 498 11.72 21.90 2.77
CA GLN A 498 10.83 22.98 2.33
C GLN A 498 10.50 23.93 3.49
N PHE A 499 10.10 23.42 4.66
CA PHE A 499 9.77 24.28 5.79
C PHE A 499 11.00 24.83 6.50
N GLN A 500 12.13 24.09 6.53
CA GLN A 500 13.39 24.64 7.04
C GLN A 500 13.85 25.84 6.19
N PHE A 501 13.75 25.74 4.86
CA PHE A 501 14.06 26.82 3.93
C PHE A 501 13.08 27.97 4.08
N HIS A 502 11.77 27.67 4.08
CA HIS A 502 10.73 28.70 4.22
C HIS A 502 10.93 29.52 5.50
N GLU A 503 11.13 28.88 6.65
CA GLU A 503 11.36 29.60 7.90
C GLU A 503 12.64 30.45 7.87
N ALA A 504 13.73 29.94 7.27
CA ALA A 504 14.96 30.70 7.12
C ALA A 504 14.80 31.93 6.21
N LEU A 505 14.16 31.76 5.05
CA LEU A 505 13.91 32.82 4.07
C LEU A 505 12.95 33.87 4.63
N CYS A 506 11.91 33.47 5.36
CA CYS A 506 11.00 34.39 6.04
C CYS A 506 11.69 35.23 7.12
N LYS A 507 12.62 34.63 7.87
CA LYS A 507 13.47 35.37 8.81
C LYS A 507 14.36 36.38 8.07
N ALA A 508 14.96 35.99 6.94
CA ALA A 508 15.77 36.90 6.11
C ALA A 508 14.93 38.04 5.50
N ALA A 509 13.66 37.77 5.18
CA ALA A 509 12.68 38.76 4.72
C ALA A 509 12.13 39.66 5.85
N ASN A 510 12.57 39.49 7.10
CA ASN A 510 12.07 40.20 8.28
C ASN A 510 10.56 40.04 8.53
N HIS A 511 10.00 38.87 8.23
CA HIS A 511 8.60 38.55 8.54
C HIS A 511 8.38 38.46 10.05
N ALA A 512 7.32 39.10 10.56
CA ALA A 512 7.00 39.14 11.99
C ALA A 512 5.72 38.36 12.37
N GLY A 513 4.94 37.90 11.39
CA GLY A 513 3.67 37.19 11.60
C GLY A 513 3.83 35.67 11.71
N PRO A 514 2.70 34.92 11.77
CA PRO A 514 2.71 33.47 11.64
C PRO A 514 3.43 33.01 10.36
N LEU A 515 4.14 31.89 10.42
CA LEU A 515 5.00 31.45 9.31
C LEU A 515 4.21 31.19 8.01
N HIS A 516 2.96 30.76 8.10
CA HIS A 516 2.11 30.48 6.94
C HIS A 516 1.59 31.71 6.20
N THR A 517 1.76 32.92 6.76
CA THR A 517 1.41 34.18 6.09
C THR A 517 2.62 34.86 5.45
N CYS A 518 3.80 34.25 5.56
CA CYS A 518 5.01 34.79 4.97
C CYS A 518 4.98 34.71 3.44
N ASP A 519 5.28 35.84 2.80
CA ASP A 519 5.50 35.97 1.37
C ASP A 519 6.90 36.57 1.15
N ILE A 520 7.77 35.84 0.44
CA ILE A 520 9.14 36.26 0.16
C ILE A 520 9.26 37.17 -1.08
N THR A 521 8.15 37.43 -1.80
CA THR A 521 8.13 38.29 -2.99
C THR A 521 8.79 39.65 -2.70
N ASN A 522 9.66 40.12 -3.59
CA ASN A 522 10.47 41.35 -3.44
C ASN A 522 11.56 41.33 -2.35
N SER A 523 11.84 40.21 -1.69
CA SER A 523 12.94 40.08 -0.75
C SER A 523 14.24 39.66 -1.45
N THR A 524 15.13 40.61 -1.73
CA THR A 524 16.47 40.31 -2.28
C THR A 524 17.44 39.76 -1.24
N ALA A 525 17.10 39.85 0.06
CA ALA A 525 17.87 39.25 1.14
C ALA A 525 17.78 37.71 1.17
N ALA A 526 16.87 37.14 0.38
CA ALA A 526 16.68 35.71 0.19
C ALA A 526 17.70 35.05 -0.76
N GLU A 527 18.73 35.78 -1.21
CA GLU A 527 19.68 35.26 -2.20
C GLU A 527 20.68 34.24 -1.62
N HIS A 528 20.70 33.07 -2.28
CA HIS A 528 21.82 32.14 -2.46
C HIS A 528 22.35 31.39 -1.23
N SER A 529 21.99 30.10 -1.14
CA SER A 529 22.69 29.15 -0.27
C SER A 529 22.76 27.77 -0.92
N LYS A 530 23.99 27.29 -1.12
CA LYS A 530 24.32 26.06 -1.84
C LYS A 530 24.29 24.79 -0.97
N ALA A 531 23.85 24.91 0.30
CA ALA A 531 23.81 23.82 1.27
C ALA A 531 22.89 24.19 2.45
N LEU A 532 22.33 23.18 3.14
CA LEU A 532 21.38 23.34 4.24
C LEU A 532 21.88 24.33 5.30
N GLU A 533 23.10 24.15 5.82
CA GLU A 533 23.64 24.99 6.90
C GLU A 533 23.83 26.46 6.47
N ASN A 534 24.18 26.72 5.21
CA ASN A 534 24.31 28.08 4.71
C ASN A 534 22.97 28.81 4.64
N LEU A 535 21.87 28.07 4.45
CA LEU A 535 20.53 28.63 4.38
C LEU A 535 19.91 28.75 5.78
N THR A 536 19.92 27.64 6.52
CA THR A 536 19.11 27.46 7.73
C THR A 536 19.91 27.59 9.02
N GLY A 537 21.24 27.52 8.94
CA GLY A 537 22.12 27.36 10.10
C GLY A 537 22.11 25.94 10.69
N GLU A 538 21.42 24.99 10.07
CA GLU A 538 21.29 23.61 10.55
C GLU A 538 21.99 22.62 9.61
N LYS A 539 22.57 21.55 10.17
CA LYS A 539 23.25 20.50 9.39
C LYS A 539 22.36 19.30 9.07
N TYR A 540 21.26 19.14 9.80
CA TYR A 540 20.41 17.95 9.76
C TYR A 540 18.97 18.32 9.47
N MET A 541 18.20 17.34 8.99
CA MET A 541 16.77 17.51 8.77
C MET A 541 16.02 17.73 10.10
N ASN A 542 15.12 18.72 10.10
CA ASN A 542 14.41 19.16 11.29
C ASN A 542 12.93 19.43 10.99
N ALA A 543 12.01 18.72 11.66
CA ALA A 543 10.57 18.90 11.45
C ALA A 543 9.97 20.10 12.20
N THR A 544 10.72 20.76 13.08
CA THR A 544 10.22 21.89 13.88
C THR A 544 9.61 23.02 13.04
N PRO A 545 10.24 23.50 11.95
CA PRO A 545 9.64 24.53 11.10
C PRO A 545 8.29 24.12 10.45
N LEU A 546 8.13 22.85 10.09
CA LEU A 546 6.85 22.31 9.60
C LEU A 546 5.78 22.41 10.71
N LEU A 547 6.13 22.03 11.93
CA LEU A 547 5.21 22.11 13.07
C LEU A 547 4.85 23.55 13.42
N HIS A 548 5.79 24.50 13.34
CA HIS A 548 5.51 25.93 13.52
C HIS A 548 4.54 26.46 12.45
N TYR A 549 4.71 26.05 11.18
CA TYR A 549 3.79 26.44 10.11
C TYR A 549 2.34 26.01 10.39
N PHE A 550 2.16 24.77 10.86
CA PHE A 550 0.84 24.18 11.13
C PHE A 550 0.34 24.36 12.57
N GLU A 551 1.07 25.08 13.43
CA GLU A 551 0.69 25.26 14.84
C GLU A 551 -0.74 25.80 15.05
N PRO A 552 -1.21 26.83 14.29
CA PRO A 552 -2.58 27.32 14.45
C PRO A 552 -3.63 26.24 14.15
N LEU A 553 -3.42 25.45 13.09
CA LEU A 553 -4.29 24.33 12.74
C LEU A 553 -4.22 23.22 13.78
N PHE A 554 -3.03 22.89 14.29
CA PHE A 554 -2.87 21.87 15.31
C PHE A 554 -3.69 22.18 16.56
N ASN A 555 -3.57 23.41 17.06
CA ASN A 555 -4.34 23.90 18.21
C ASN A 555 -5.85 23.86 17.96
N TRP A 556 -6.27 24.26 16.75
CA TRP A 556 -7.68 24.18 16.35
C TRP A 556 -8.18 22.74 16.28
N LEU A 557 -7.42 21.82 15.69
CA LEU A 557 -7.77 20.41 15.57
C LEU A 557 -7.91 19.75 16.95
N GLN A 558 -7.00 20.01 17.88
CA GLN A 558 -7.08 19.51 19.26
C GLN A 558 -8.37 19.95 19.95
N LYS A 559 -8.75 21.23 19.79
CA LYS A 559 -10.00 21.76 20.34
C LYS A 559 -11.22 21.14 19.66
N ASN A 560 -11.20 21.00 18.34
CA ASN A 560 -12.30 20.44 17.54
C ASN A 560 -12.52 18.94 17.84
N ASN A 561 -11.43 18.21 18.05
CA ASN A 561 -11.44 16.78 18.37
C ASN A 561 -11.65 16.48 19.86
N SER A 562 -11.95 17.48 20.69
CA SER A 562 -12.25 17.26 22.11
C SER A 562 -13.39 16.24 22.27
N GLY A 563 -13.12 15.14 22.96
CA GLY A 563 -14.07 14.03 23.14
C GLY A 563 -14.08 12.98 22.01
N ARG A 564 -13.30 13.16 20.94
CA ARG A 564 -13.10 12.16 19.89
C ARG A 564 -11.85 11.33 20.15
N TYR A 565 -11.84 10.09 19.67
CA TYR A 565 -10.65 9.24 19.72
C TYR A 565 -9.60 9.75 18.73
N SER A 566 -8.38 10.04 19.23
CA SER A 566 -7.23 10.42 18.39
C SER A 566 -6.25 9.25 18.34
N GLY A 567 -6.00 8.75 17.12
CA GLY A 567 -5.44 7.42 16.86
C GLY A 567 -6.46 6.52 16.16
N TRP A 568 -6.12 5.26 15.92
CA TRP A 568 -6.95 4.30 15.19
C TRP A 568 -6.80 2.88 15.76
N ASN A 569 -7.85 2.08 15.65
CA ASN A 569 -7.84 0.65 15.93
C ASN A 569 -7.48 -0.12 14.65
N THR A 570 -6.36 -0.84 14.70
CA THR A 570 -5.80 -1.62 13.60
C THR A 570 -6.58 -2.91 13.31
N ASP A 571 -7.36 -3.41 14.28
CA ASP A 571 -8.13 -4.65 14.12
C ASP A 571 -9.46 -4.44 13.37
N TRP A 572 -9.91 -3.17 13.25
CA TRP A 572 -11.15 -2.86 12.57
C TRP A 572 -10.97 -2.89 11.04
N THR A 573 -11.88 -3.57 10.34
CA THR A 573 -11.97 -3.55 8.87
C THR A 573 -13.41 -3.33 8.40
N PRO A 574 -13.66 -2.72 7.21
CA PRO A 574 -15.01 -2.48 6.70
C PRO A 574 -15.82 -3.77 6.45
N TYR A 575 -15.14 -4.89 6.24
CA TYR A 575 -15.74 -6.20 5.98
C TYR A 575 -15.88 -7.08 7.22
N SER A 576 -15.36 -6.64 8.38
CA SER A 576 -15.33 -7.45 9.61
C SER A 576 -16.71 -7.81 10.17
N GLU A 577 -17.70 -6.92 10.06
CA GLU A 577 -19.07 -7.17 10.55
C GLU A 577 -19.76 -8.32 9.81
N ASN A 578 -19.50 -8.41 8.49
CA ASN A 578 -20.05 -9.44 7.63
C ASN A 578 -19.22 -10.72 7.59
N ALA A 579 -18.08 -10.74 8.29
CA ALA A 579 -17.17 -11.86 8.28
C ALA A 579 -17.62 -13.02 9.19
N ILE A 580 -17.39 -14.24 8.71
CA ILE A 580 -17.58 -15.49 9.45
C ILE A 580 -16.21 -16.12 9.70
N LYS A 581 -15.91 -16.42 10.97
CA LYS A 581 -14.67 -17.12 11.32
C LYS A 581 -14.82 -18.62 11.11
N VAL A 582 -13.87 -19.21 10.41
CA VAL A 582 -13.78 -20.65 10.14
C VAL A 582 -12.60 -21.23 10.91
N ARG A 583 -12.76 -22.42 11.50
CA ARG A 583 -11.68 -23.19 12.13
C ARG A 583 -11.71 -24.62 11.64
N ILE A 584 -10.54 -25.12 11.25
CA ILE A 584 -10.40 -26.46 10.67
C ILE A 584 -9.40 -27.26 11.50
N SER A 585 -9.84 -28.42 12.00
CA SER A 585 -9.05 -29.31 12.86
C SER A 585 -8.74 -30.64 12.17
N LEU A 586 -7.92 -30.60 11.11
CA LEU A 586 -7.59 -31.76 10.27
C LEU A 586 -7.01 -32.94 11.07
N LYS A 587 -6.03 -32.68 11.95
CA LYS A 587 -5.40 -33.73 12.77
C LYS A 587 -6.37 -34.35 13.78
N ALA A 588 -7.34 -33.59 14.27
CA ALA A 588 -8.35 -34.11 15.19
C ALA A 588 -9.34 -35.04 14.47
N ALA A 589 -9.71 -34.69 13.23
CA ALA A 589 -10.63 -35.49 12.42
C ALA A 589 -9.97 -36.77 11.84
N LEU A 590 -8.75 -36.64 11.30
CA LEU A 590 -8.16 -37.64 10.41
C LEU A 590 -6.90 -38.30 11.00
N GLY A 591 -6.39 -37.82 12.14
CA GLY A 591 -5.19 -38.37 12.77
C GLY A 591 -3.98 -38.38 11.82
N ASN A 592 -3.46 -39.57 11.54
CA ASN A 592 -2.31 -39.77 10.65
C ASN A 592 -2.64 -39.68 9.16
N GLU A 593 -3.93 -39.73 8.79
CA GLU A 593 -4.40 -39.57 7.41
C GLU A 593 -4.77 -38.12 7.07
N ALA A 594 -4.44 -37.17 7.97
CA ALA A 594 -4.65 -35.75 7.74
C ALA A 594 -3.84 -35.28 6.52
N TYR A 595 -4.53 -34.73 5.52
CA TYR A 595 -3.91 -34.05 4.40
C TYR A 595 -3.37 -32.68 4.82
N GLU A 596 -2.52 -32.11 3.97
CA GLU A 596 -2.01 -30.75 4.15
C GLU A 596 -3.05 -29.75 3.62
N TRP A 597 -3.29 -28.67 4.36
CA TRP A 597 -4.16 -27.59 3.90
C TRP A 597 -3.37 -26.66 2.99
N ASP A 598 -3.61 -26.75 1.68
CA ASP A 598 -2.91 -25.98 0.66
C ASP A 598 -3.87 -25.09 -0.15
N LYS A 599 -3.34 -24.43 -1.19
CA LYS A 599 -4.13 -23.56 -2.08
C LYS A 599 -5.23 -24.32 -2.84
N SER A 600 -5.05 -25.61 -3.10
CA SER A 600 -6.05 -26.45 -3.76
C SER A 600 -7.21 -26.76 -2.82
N GLU A 601 -6.93 -27.07 -1.56
CA GLU A 601 -7.97 -27.24 -0.52
C GLU A 601 -8.74 -25.94 -0.28
N LEU A 602 -8.04 -24.80 -0.23
CA LEU A 602 -8.69 -23.50 -0.09
C LEU A 602 -9.60 -23.16 -1.29
N PHE A 603 -9.17 -23.47 -2.53
CA PHE A 603 -10.00 -23.32 -3.72
C PHE A 603 -11.26 -24.20 -3.68
N LEU A 604 -11.11 -25.46 -3.26
CA LEU A 604 -12.22 -26.37 -3.07
C LEU A 604 -13.19 -25.85 -2.00
N PHE A 605 -12.66 -25.24 -0.94
CA PHE A 605 -13.45 -24.66 0.15
C PHE A 605 -14.26 -23.46 -0.36
N LYS A 606 -13.62 -22.50 -1.03
CA LYS A 606 -14.29 -21.36 -1.68
C LYS A 606 -15.39 -21.83 -2.63
N SER A 607 -15.10 -22.83 -3.46
CA SER A 607 -16.08 -23.43 -4.38
C SER A 607 -17.27 -24.07 -3.66
N SER A 608 -17.03 -24.70 -2.51
CA SER A 608 -18.08 -25.30 -1.68
C SER A 608 -19.00 -24.26 -1.04
N ILE A 609 -18.44 -23.12 -0.60
CA ILE A 609 -19.22 -21.98 -0.12
C ILE A 609 -20.03 -21.36 -1.26
N ALA A 610 -19.41 -21.12 -2.43
CA ALA A 610 -20.10 -20.60 -3.60
C ALA A 610 -21.28 -21.49 -4.03
N TYR A 611 -21.10 -22.82 -4.00
CA TYR A 611 -22.18 -23.79 -4.20
C TYR A 611 -23.32 -23.60 -3.18
N ALA A 612 -23.00 -23.45 -1.90
CA ALA A 612 -23.99 -23.24 -0.85
C ALA A 612 -24.77 -21.93 -1.06
N MET A 613 -24.09 -20.85 -1.45
CA MET A 613 -24.71 -19.56 -1.77
C MET A 613 -25.66 -19.66 -2.96
N ARG A 614 -25.24 -20.28 -4.08
CA ARG A 614 -26.10 -20.54 -5.25
C ARG A 614 -27.37 -21.28 -4.85
N LYS A 615 -27.23 -22.35 -4.06
CA LYS A 615 -28.36 -23.17 -3.62
C LYS A 615 -29.33 -22.38 -2.74
N TYR A 616 -28.82 -21.60 -1.79
CA TYR A 616 -29.63 -20.77 -0.90
C TYR A 616 -30.38 -19.68 -1.65
N PHE A 617 -29.71 -18.93 -2.52
CA PHE A 617 -30.38 -17.87 -3.29
C PHE A 617 -31.46 -18.43 -4.22
N ALA A 618 -31.19 -19.57 -4.86
CA ALA A 618 -32.17 -20.20 -5.75
C ALA A 618 -33.41 -20.71 -4.99
N GLN A 619 -33.24 -21.30 -3.79
CA GLN A 619 -34.33 -21.97 -3.07
C GLN A 619 -35.07 -21.05 -2.08
N GLU A 620 -34.34 -20.19 -1.35
CA GLU A 620 -34.91 -19.37 -0.28
C GLU A 620 -35.18 -17.93 -0.72
N LYS A 621 -34.32 -17.35 -1.57
CA LYS A 621 -34.49 -15.98 -2.10
C LYS A 621 -35.22 -15.95 -3.44
N LEU A 622 -35.42 -17.10 -4.08
CA LEU A 622 -36.01 -17.24 -5.42
C LEU A 622 -35.27 -16.43 -6.49
N GLN A 623 -33.94 -16.34 -6.37
CA GLN A 623 -33.06 -15.61 -7.28
C GLN A 623 -31.96 -16.53 -7.81
N ASN A 624 -31.77 -16.55 -9.13
CA ASN A 624 -30.66 -17.28 -9.74
C ASN A 624 -29.43 -16.36 -9.78
N VAL A 625 -28.54 -16.53 -8.79
CA VAL A 625 -27.29 -15.77 -8.66
C VAL A 625 -26.11 -16.73 -8.83
N ASP A 626 -25.18 -16.41 -9.74
CA ASP A 626 -24.10 -17.29 -10.17
C ASP A 626 -22.80 -17.12 -9.34
N PHE A 627 -22.85 -17.35 -8.02
CA PHE A 627 -21.66 -17.18 -7.16
C PHE A 627 -20.47 -18.04 -7.58
N GLN A 628 -19.29 -17.48 -7.70
CA GLN A 628 -18.04 -18.17 -8.05
C GLN A 628 -17.07 -18.22 -6.87
N ALA A 629 -16.01 -19.02 -6.99
CA ALA A 629 -14.97 -19.07 -5.95
C ALA A 629 -14.26 -17.72 -5.75
N THR A 630 -14.25 -16.86 -6.78
CA THR A 630 -13.72 -15.49 -6.73
C THR A 630 -14.57 -14.54 -5.90
N ASP A 631 -15.85 -14.86 -5.67
CA ASP A 631 -16.74 -14.04 -4.85
C ASP A 631 -16.60 -14.35 -3.34
N ILE A 632 -15.81 -15.38 -3.00
CA ILE A 632 -15.53 -15.79 -1.62
C ILE A 632 -14.16 -15.24 -1.20
N HIS A 633 -14.19 -14.17 -0.43
CA HIS A 633 -13.01 -13.48 0.06
C HIS A 633 -12.56 -14.12 1.36
N VAL A 634 -11.27 -14.44 1.45
CA VAL A 634 -10.68 -15.10 2.61
C VAL A 634 -9.65 -14.15 3.21
N GLY A 635 -9.81 -13.84 4.50
CA GLY A 635 -8.85 -13.06 5.27
C GLY A 635 -7.61 -13.88 5.67
N GLU A 636 -6.83 -13.37 6.62
CA GLU A 636 -5.58 -14.04 7.02
C GLU A 636 -5.81 -15.47 7.55
N GLU A 637 -5.05 -16.41 6.99
CA GLU A 637 -5.00 -17.80 7.42
C GLU A 637 -3.93 -18.01 8.50
N THR A 638 -4.33 -18.62 9.62
CA THR A 638 -3.39 -18.99 10.70
C THR A 638 -2.78 -20.37 10.49
N GLN A 639 -1.65 -20.64 11.15
CA GLN A 639 -1.03 -21.99 11.17
C GLN A 639 -1.93 -23.11 11.69
N ARG A 640 -3.01 -22.77 12.41
CA ARG A 640 -4.01 -23.74 12.88
C ARG A 640 -5.19 -23.88 11.93
N VAL A 641 -5.03 -23.42 10.69
CA VAL A 641 -6.06 -23.39 9.64
C VAL A 641 -7.33 -22.71 10.15
N SER A 642 -7.18 -21.43 10.48
CA SER A 642 -8.32 -20.57 10.80
C SER A 642 -8.25 -19.30 9.97
N PHE A 643 -9.37 -18.89 9.41
CA PHE A 643 -9.47 -17.67 8.60
C PHE A 643 -10.87 -17.09 8.71
N TYR A 644 -11.04 -15.85 8.26
CA TYR A 644 -12.34 -15.21 8.11
C TYR A 644 -12.79 -15.29 6.66
N ILE A 645 -14.10 -15.42 6.43
CA ILE A 645 -14.69 -15.37 5.10
C ILE A 645 -15.75 -14.29 4.99
N THR A 646 -15.79 -13.63 3.84
CA THR A 646 -16.88 -12.76 3.39
C THR A 646 -17.28 -13.12 1.98
N VAL A 647 -18.51 -12.75 1.59
CA VAL A 647 -19.07 -13.08 0.27
C VAL A 647 -19.54 -11.79 -0.38
N SER A 648 -19.15 -11.54 -1.62
CA SER A 648 -19.69 -10.44 -2.44
C SER A 648 -20.70 -10.95 -3.46
N MET A 649 -21.54 -10.06 -3.99
CA MET A 649 -22.39 -10.36 -5.13
C MET A 649 -21.55 -10.58 -6.40
N PRO A 650 -21.93 -11.50 -7.31
CA PRO A 650 -21.13 -11.79 -8.49
C PRO A 650 -20.97 -10.54 -9.37
N GLY A 651 -19.72 -10.27 -9.76
CA GLY A 651 -19.39 -9.10 -10.58
C GLY A 651 -19.50 -7.75 -9.86
N ASN A 652 -19.78 -7.72 -8.55
CA ASN A 652 -19.78 -6.50 -7.76
C ASN A 652 -19.14 -6.74 -6.39
N VAL A 653 -17.81 -6.57 -6.33
CA VAL A 653 -17.02 -6.72 -5.09
C VAL A 653 -17.48 -5.75 -4.00
N SER A 654 -18.06 -4.61 -4.39
CA SER A 654 -18.53 -3.58 -3.47
C SER A 654 -19.83 -3.95 -2.74
N ASP A 655 -20.58 -4.95 -3.21
CA ASP A 655 -21.85 -5.38 -2.63
C ASP A 655 -21.64 -6.67 -1.82
N ILE A 656 -21.39 -6.52 -0.52
CA ILE A 656 -21.16 -7.64 0.41
C ILE A 656 -22.50 -8.25 0.81
N VAL A 657 -22.61 -9.57 0.65
CA VAL A 657 -23.77 -10.34 1.09
C VAL A 657 -23.87 -10.27 2.62
N PRO A 658 -25.03 -9.91 3.18
CA PRO A 658 -25.20 -9.83 4.64
C PRO A 658 -24.85 -11.14 5.34
N LYS A 659 -24.15 -11.05 6.48
CA LYS A 659 -23.74 -12.21 7.28
C LYS A 659 -24.85 -13.22 7.52
N ALA A 660 -26.05 -12.75 7.83
CA ALA A 660 -27.21 -13.60 8.11
C ALA A 660 -27.56 -14.52 6.91
N ASP A 661 -27.45 -14.02 5.69
CA ASP A 661 -27.72 -14.80 4.49
C ASP A 661 -26.62 -15.83 4.23
N VAL A 662 -25.35 -15.46 4.47
CA VAL A 662 -24.21 -16.40 4.39
C VAL A 662 -24.34 -17.50 5.44
N GLU A 663 -24.70 -17.17 6.68
CA GLU A 663 -24.92 -18.14 7.76
C GLU A 663 -26.04 -19.12 7.42
N ASN A 664 -27.14 -18.63 6.84
CA ASN A 664 -28.26 -19.48 6.42
C ASN A 664 -27.86 -20.40 5.25
N ALA A 665 -27.12 -19.89 4.28
CA ALA A 665 -26.61 -20.68 3.17
C ALA A 665 -25.67 -21.80 3.63
N ILE A 666 -24.75 -21.49 4.54
CA ILE A 666 -23.86 -22.47 5.16
C ILE A 666 -24.68 -23.50 5.93
N ARG A 667 -25.63 -23.08 6.78
CA ARG A 667 -26.48 -23.99 7.57
C ARG A 667 -27.25 -24.97 6.69
N MET A 668 -27.78 -24.50 5.56
CA MET A 668 -28.53 -25.30 4.59
C MET A 668 -27.67 -26.36 3.88
N SER A 669 -26.37 -26.11 3.72
CA SER A 669 -25.45 -26.98 2.98
C SER A 669 -24.33 -27.57 3.86
N ARG A 670 -24.41 -27.42 5.19
CA ARG A 670 -23.32 -27.73 6.13
C ARG A 670 -22.83 -29.17 6.04
N GLY A 671 -23.75 -30.13 5.97
CA GLY A 671 -23.41 -31.54 5.81
C GLY A 671 -22.64 -31.81 4.52
N ARG A 672 -23.01 -31.13 3.41
CA ARG A 672 -22.34 -31.31 2.12
C ARG A 672 -20.95 -30.67 2.08
N ILE A 673 -20.79 -29.51 2.72
CA ILE A 673 -19.49 -28.85 2.86
C ILE A 673 -18.56 -29.75 3.67
N SER A 674 -19.00 -30.22 4.84
CA SER A 674 -18.17 -31.03 5.74
C SER A 674 -17.76 -32.37 5.11
N GLU A 675 -18.68 -33.02 4.39
CA GLU A 675 -18.43 -34.25 3.64
C GLU A 675 -17.30 -34.10 2.60
N ALA A 676 -17.23 -32.96 1.90
CA ALA A 676 -16.20 -32.70 0.89
C ALA A 676 -14.77 -32.72 1.47
N PHE A 677 -14.62 -32.36 2.75
CA PHE A 677 -13.34 -32.30 3.46
C PHE A 677 -13.08 -33.47 4.40
N ARG A 678 -14.01 -34.44 4.47
CA ARG A 678 -14.00 -35.54 5.47
C ARG A 678 -13.99 -35.03 6.92
N LEU A 679 -14.70 -33.93 7.16
CA LEU A 679 -14.83 -33.30 8.47
C LEU A 679 -16.25 -33.43 8.99
N ASP A 680 -16.41 -33.16 10.29
CA ASP A 680 -17.69 -33.09 10.98
C ASP A 680 -17.92 -31.70 11.58
N ASP A 681 -19.08 -31.50 12.22
CA ASP A 681 -19.46 -30.20 12.77
C ASP A 681 -18.55 -29.69 13.90
N ASN A 682 -17.72 -30.56 14.49
CA ASN A 682 -16.76 -30.22 15.55
C ASN A 682 -15.36 -29.91 14.99
N THR A 683 -15.05 -30.44 13.80
CA THR A 683 -13.72 -30.32 13.19
C THR A 683 -13.69 -29.33 12.03
N LEU A 684 -14.86 -28.97 11.48
CA LEU A 684 -15.08 -27.80 10.64
C LEU A 684 -16.09 -26.86 11.33
N GLU A 685 -15.56 -25.88 12.07
CA GLU A 685 -16.37 -24.93 12.83
C GLU A 685 -16.56 -23.62 12.06
N PHE A 686 -17.82 -23.21 11.90
CA PHE A 686 -18.19 -21.84 11.55
C PHE A 686 -18.61 -21.13 12.84
N VAL A 687 -17.74 -20.27 13.38
CA VAL A 687 -17.96 -19.64 14.69
C VAL A 687 -19.23 -18.78 14.66
N GLY A 688 -20.18 -19.10 15.54
CA GLY A 688 -21.50 -18.47 15.60
C GLY A 688 -22.62 -19.28 14.93
N ILE A 689 -22.30 -20.25 14.08
CA ILE A 689 -23.28 -21.16 13.48
C ILE A 689 -23.31 -22.46 14.28
N LEU A 690 -24.38 -22.66 15.05
CA LEU A 690 -24.56 -23.90 15.81
C LEU A 690 -24.70 -25.13 14.89
N PRO A 691 -24.18 -26.31 15.29
CA PRO A 691 -24.39 -27.57 14.59
C PRO A 691 -25.87 -27.87 14.39
N THR A 692 -26.24 -28.32 13.20
CA THR A 692 -27.56 -28.92 12.99
C THR A 692 -27.53 -30.34 13.54
N LEU A 693 -27.73 -30.49 14.85
CA LEU A 693 -27.90 -31.81 15.45
C LEU A 693 -29.15 -32.45 14.85
N ALA A 694 -28.97 -33.47 14.01
CA ALA A 694 -30.04 -34.40 13.72
C ALA A 694 -30.43 -35.09 15.05
N ALA A 695 -31.73 -35.22 15.32
CA ALA A 695 -32.19 -35.99 16.47
C ALA A 695 -31.55 -37.40 16.40
N PRO A 696 -31.02 -37.94 17.51
CA PRO A 696 -30.43 -39.27 17.51
C PRO A 696 -31.44 -40.27 16.94
N TYR A 697 -30.98 -41.12 16.04
CA TYR A 697 -31.79 -42.17 15.42
C TYR A 697 -32.41 -43.03 16.52
N GLU A 698 -33.72 -42.91 16.74
CA GLU A 698 -34.47 -43.86 17.54
C GLU A 698 -34.75 -45.08 16.65
N PRO A 699 -34.19 -46.27 16.96
CA PRO A 699 -34.53 -47.46 16.20
C PRO A 699 -36.05 -47.71 16.31
N PRO A 700 -36.72 -48.13 15.22
CA PRO A 700 -38.17 -48.31 15.19
C PRO A 700 -38.68 -49.37 16.18
N VAL A 701 -37.77 -50.13 16.79
CA VAL A 701 -38.06 -51.11 17.83
C VAL A 701 -37.01 -50.97 18.94
N THR A 702 -37.46 -50.85 20.18
CA THR A 702 -36.56 -50.85 21.35
C THR A 702 -35.89 -52.22 21.47
N ILE A 703 -34.56 -52.25 21.36
CA ILE A 703 -33.73 -53.47 21.36
C ILE A 703 -34.06 -54.37 22.58
N TRP A 704 -34.39 -53.78 23.71
CA TRP A 704 -34.78 -54.52 24.91
C TRP A 704 -36.09 -55.33 24.75
N LEU A 705 -37.07 -54.88 23.94
CA LEU A 705 -38.29 -55.64 23.67
C LEU A 705 -38.01 -56.92 22.87
N ILE A 706 -37.03 -56.88 21.95
CA ILE A 706 -36.60 -58.07 21.20
C ILE A 706 -35.93 -59.07 22.14
N ILE A 707 -35.01 -58.59 22.98
CA ILE A 707 -34.33 -59.43 23.98
C ILE A 707 -35.34 -60.01 24.97
N PHE A 708 -36.27 -59.21 25.48
CA PHE A 708 -37.34 -59.63 26.39
C PHE A 708 -38.25 -60.69 25.75
N GLY A 709 -38.65 -60.50 24.49
CA GLY A 709 -39.47 -61.47 23.75
C GLY A 709 -38.78 -62.82 23.56
N VAL A 710 -37.48 -62.82 23.25
CA VAL A 710 -36.69 -64.06 23.11
C VAL A 710 -36.54 -64.77 24.47
N VAL A 711 -36.22 -64.02 25.52
CA VAL A 711 -36.03 -64.58 26.87
C VAL A 711 -37.33 -65.18 27.41
N ILE A 712 -38.46 -64.47 27.30
CA ILE A 712 -39.76 -65.02 27.72
C ILE A 712 -40.14 -66.25 26.91
N SER A 713 -39.90 -66.25 25.60
CA SER A 713 -40.21 -67.42 24.76
C SER A 713 -39.42 -68.65 25.20
N LEU A 714 -38.12 -68.48 25.50
CA LEU A 714 -37.28 -69.56 26.02
C LEU A 714 -37.73 -70.05 27.41
N VAL A 715 -38.13 -69.13 28.29
CA VAL A 715 -38.66 -69.48 29.62
C VAL A 715 -39.97 -70.26 29.51
N VAL A 716 -40.89 -69.82 28.66
CA VAL A 716 -42.18 -70.51 28.44
C VAL A 716 -41.96 -71.89 27.84
N ILE A 717 -41.06 -72.03 26.87
CA ILE A 717 -40.68 -73.34 26.30
C ILE A 717 -40.08 -74.24 27.40
N GLY A 718 -39.18 -73.70 28.23
CA GLY A 718 -38.59 -74.42 29.36
C GLY A 718 -39.63 -74.92 30.37
N VAL A 719 -40.60 -74.08 30.73
CA VAL A 719 -41.70 -74.44 31.64
C VAL A 719 -42.59 -75.52 31.04
N ILE A 720 -42.94 -75.42 29.76
CA ILE A 720 -43.75 -76.45 29.07
C ILE A 720 -43.01 -77.79 29.02
N VAL A 721 -41.71 -77.79 28.71
CA VAL A 721 -40.88 -79.00 28.71
C VAL A 721 -40.82 -79.63 30.11
N LEU A 722 -40.67 -78.83 31.17
CA LEU A 722 -40.67 -79.31 32.55
C LEU A 722 -42.02 -79.92 32.96
N ILE A 723 -43.14 -79.32 32.56
CA ILE A 723 -44.49 -79.86 32.84
C ILE A 723 -44.68 -81.19 32.10
N ILE A 724 -44.29 -81.27 30.83
CA ILE A 724 -44.41 -82.50 30.03
C ILE A 724 -43.49 -83.60 30.58
N SER A 725 -42.25 -83.26 30.97
CA SER A 725 -41.32 -84.20 31.61
C SER A 725 -41.89 -84.72 32.93
N GLY A 726 -42.38 -83.83 33.81
CA GLY A 726 -42.97 -84.20 35.09
C GLY A 726 -44.21 -85.08 34.96
N GLN A 727 -45.05 -84.88 33.93
CA GLN A 727 -46.17 -85.78 33.64
C GLN A 727 -45.72 -87.14 33.08
N ARG A 728 -44.63 -87.17 32.31
CA ARG A 728 -44.07 -88.39 31.72
C ARG A 728 -43.34 -89.24 32.77
N ASP A 729 -42.68 -88.62 33.74
CA ASP A 729 -42.01 -89.29 34.85
C ASP A 729 -43.01 -89.86 35.85
N ARG A 730 -44.11 -89.15 36.15
CA ARG A 730 -45.24 -89.72 36.92
C ARG A 730 -45.89 -90.93 36.24
N LYS A 731 -45.88 -90.99 34.91
CA LYS A 731 -46.40 -92.14 34.15
C LYS A 731 -45.43 -93.32 34.16
N LYS A 732 -44.12 -93.09 34.33
CA LYS A 732 -43.10 -94.14 34.50
C LYS A 732 -43.03 -94.67 35.94
N GLU A 733 -43.28 -93.84 36.94
CA GLU A 733 -43.33 -94.27 38.35
C GLU A 733 -44.59 -95.10 38.67
N ALA A 734 -45.69 -94.92 37.94
CA ALA A 734 -46.90 -95.73 38.09
C ALA A 734 -46.77 -97.19 37.57
N GLU A 735 -45.69 -97.52 36.84
CA GLU A 735 -45.43 -98.88 36.32
C GLU A 735 -44.32 -99.65 37.07
N SER A 736 -43.64 -99.06 38.08
CA SER A 736 -42.38 -99.65 38.61
C SER A 736 -42.28 -99.89 40.12
N ASN A 737 -43.35 -99.78 40.93
CA ASN A 737 -43.25 -100.09 42.37
C ASN A 737 -44.41 -100.97 42.89
N CYS A 738 -44.26 -102.29 42.72
CA CYS A 738 -44.71 -103.28 43.69
C CYS A 738 -43.54 -103.59 44.64
N GLU A 739 -43.87 -103.74 45.94
CA GLU A 739 -43.07 -104.39 46.98
C GLU A 739 -41.83 -103.64 47.53
N VAL A 740 -41.97 -103.03 48.71
CA VAL A 740 -41.62 -103.58 50.04
C VAL A 740 -41.41 -102.42 51.03
N ASN A 741 -42.13 -102.49 52.15
CA ASN A 741 -41.92 -101.70 53.37
C ASN A 741 -40.97 -102.47 54.30
N PRO A 742 -40.07 -101.80 55.04
CA PRO A 742 -40.22 -101.87 56.50
C PRO A 742 -39.79 -100.60 57.26
N TYR A 743 -40.60 -100.25 58.28
CA TYR A 743 -40.29 -99.81 59.66
C TYR A 743 -39.07 -98.89 59.88
N ASP A 744 -39.04 -97.86 60.72
CA ASP A 744 -39.72 -97.50 61.97
C ASP A 744 -39.17 -96.08 62.28
N ASP A 745 -39.98 -95.08 62.65
CA ASP A 745 -40.29 -94.69 64.03
C ASP A 745 -39.55 -93.39 64.45
N ASP A 746 -40.17 -92.69 65.39
CA ASP A 746 -39.66 -91.60 66.24
C ASP A 746 -39.51 -90.17 65.68
N GLY A 747 -40.57 -89.38 65.87
CA GLY A 747 -40.74 -88.66 67.15
C GLY A 747 -39.93 -87.38 67.44
N LYS A 748 -40.70 -86.29 67.68
CA LYS A 748 -40.45 -85.10 68.54
C LYS A 748 -39.71 -83.92 67.89
N SER A 749 -40.35 -82.74 67.73
CA SER A 749 -40.81 -81.73 68.71
C SER A 749 -39.79 -80.61 69.00
N ASN A 750 -39.93 -79.51 68.24
CA ASN A 750 -40.21 -78.14 68.69
C ASN A 750 -39.16 -77.26 69.43
N LYS A 751 -39.18 -75.99 69.01
CA LYS A 751 -39.02 -74.68 69.72
C LYS A 751 -37.67 -73.94 69.76
N GLY A 752 -37.82 -72.62 69.61
CA GLY A 752 -36.87 -71.54 69.95
C GLY A 752 -36.53 -70.71 68.70
N PHE A 753 -37.21 -69.61 68.36
CA PHE A 753 -37.34 -68.30 69.04
C PHE A 753 -35.98 -67.63 69.33
N GLU A 754 -35.65 -66.61 68.54
CA GLU A 754 -35.24 -65.23 68.90
C GLU A 754 -34.41 -64.63 67.72
N LEU A 755 -34.85 -63.53 67.06
CA LEU A 755 -34.82 -62.09 67.41
C LEU A 755 -33.41 -61.48 67.46
N SER A 756 -33.12 -60.61 66.48
CA SER A 756 -32.75 -59.18 66.67
C SER A 756 -32.09 -58.62 65.41
N GLU A 757 -32.69 -57.58 64.81
CA GLU A 757 -32.14 -56.20 64.66
C GLU A 757 -31.21 -56.02 63.45
N GLU A 758 -31.66 -55.30 62.42
CA GLU A 758 -31.68 -53.82 62.27
C GLU A 758 -30.31 -53.20 62.02
N THR A 759 -30.12 -52.62 60.82
CA THR A 759 -29.80 -51.19 60.54
C THR A 759 -29.54 -51.06 59.02
N GLN A 760 -30.33 -50.28 58.28
CA GLN A 760 -30.15 -48.83 57.97
C GLN A 760 -28.81 -48.52 57.29
N THR A 761 -28.65 -47.69 56.24
CA THR A 761 -29.51 -46.83 55.40
C THR A 761 -28.61 -46.21 54.34
N SER A 762 -29.17 -45.97 53.14
CA SER A 762 -29.06 -44.78 52.25
C SER A 762 -27.71 -44.06 52.09
N PHE A 763 -27.27 -43.73 50.87
CA PHE A 763 -27.93 -42.82 49.93
C PHE A 763 -27.49 -43.09 48.49
#